data_AF-A0A8J4PUS5-F1
#
_entry.id   AF-A0A8J4PUS5-F1
#
_cell.length_a   1.000
_cell.length_b   1.000
_cell.length_c   1.000
_cell.angle_alpha   90.00
_cell.angle_beta   90.00
_cell.angle_gamma   90.00
#
_symmetry.space_group_name_H-M   'P 1'
#
loop_
_entity.id
_entity.type
_entity.pdbx_description
1 polymer ?
#
loop_
_entity_poly.entity_id
_entity_poly.type
_entity_poly.pdbx_seq_one_letter_code
_entity_poly.pdbx_strand_id
1 'polypeptide(L)'
;MTKSYIDVTGDNEDATPILFANFDENRYLFEAGEGVQKVIRDLEAVSLPKVKAIFITSLSWDSIGGLIGLIFSLSDAGVESINMYSPKGLFKILKASRAFSCVPSLKIHLFELNNHLSHHFKVSNMNVTSIPLYKTLPTFKDVKMSRDIIVQNHYNNWDYEQMNQEDDYSENQVDQDAIVCYIGSTPDLPGKFHPDKAIKLGVEKGTNFSLLNSGQSVISKTTGLTVTSDMVKDPDQPGTRFALLRCPSKEYFNSLFNNDTFESFYSGKEKLCVVYHLVPESIITSQEYQQFIEKLSFENKNIKHILVNSENCERYPSYPSSDHYVKKLKALVPPLFQLQDKKQNDRQFNKLDIKNVISCEKVTRIFMAPLAKVGHLEIRPYQTDIHDIWEFHHHQDSYPEFKQEAQKVQQEIQRIENIQDKVQYPKVLFTGTGSAVPSRFRNVTGNYIALSEDKGLLLDAGECTYSQLYRSFGQDKIKDILLGIKLIWISHEHADHHLGVARVLLKRSQYTDEPLVVAGPPRFISWLTKLSVCSPNINFIGASITEKSEHLDQALKELDIESLVSIPVIHCDESVGVCIQLNSGVRIAYSGDTRPCPEFIEACKDSLVLIHESSFEDDQLEDAKSKNHSTIGEAIQVGRDMNAKCTLLTHFSQRFCQVQPNPPETIVNTEEKPFAAVFDFMYISPYQYSLLPHITKAINILLSEKK
;
A
#
# COMPACT_ATOMS: atom_id res chain seq x y z
N MET A 1 18.91 -0.12 -27.45
CA MET A 1 19.58 0.24 -26.18
C MET A 1 18.61 -0.05 -25.06
N THR A 2 19.01 -0.90 -24.13
CA THR A 2 18.30 -1.24 -22.88
C THR A 2 17.91 0.03 -22.15
N LYS A 3 16.62 0.19 -21.84
CA LYS A 3 16.08 1.41 -21.20
C LYS A 3 15.95 1.10 -19.72
N SER A 4 16.84 1.68 -18.92
CA SER A 4 16.80 1.56 -17.46
C SER A 4 16.39 2.89 -16.85
N TYR A 5 15.47 2.86 -15.90
CA TYR A 5 14.98 4.06 -15.24
C TYR A 5 14.44 3.72 -13.85
N ILE A 6 14.31 4.72 -13.00
CA ILE A 6 13.72 4.61 -11.68
C ILE A 6 12.48 5.50 -11.65
N ASP A 7 11.35 4.93 -11.29
CA ASP A 7 10.12 5.69 -11.00
C ASP A 7 10.00 5.78 -9.47
N VAL A 8 9.74 6.98 -8.94
CA VAL A 8 9.42 7.20 -7.51
C VAL A 8 8.08 7.90 -7.38
N THR A 9 7.29 7.48 -6.41
CA THR A 9 6.08 8.21 -5.97
C THR A 9 6.42 9.10 -4.77
N GLY A 10 5.84 10.30 -4.73
CA GLY A 10 5.91 11.19 -3.58
C GLY A 10 5.13 10.66 -2.37
N ASP A 11 5.56 11.10 -1.19
CA ASP A 11 4.85 10.89 0.07
C ASP A 11 3.75 11.95 0.21
N ASN A 12 2.50 11.51 0.26
CA ASN A 12 1.32 12.38 0.26
C ASN A 12 0.54 12.34 1.58
N GLU A 13 1.14 11.78 2.64
CA GLU A 13 0.50 11.39 3.93
C GLU A 13 -0.52 10.25 3.81
N ASP A 14 -1.36 10.25 2.77
CA ASP A 14 -2.32 9.17 2.48
C ASP A 14 -1.65 7.93 1.86
N ALA A 15 -0.62 8.07 1.03
CA ALA A 15 0.14 6.94 0.48
C ALA A 15 1.62 7.01 0.83
N THR A 16 2.21 5.86 1.13
CA THR A 16 3.65 5.73 1.39
C THR A 16 4.43 5.77 0.07
N PRO A 17 5.60 6.42 0.04
CA PRO A 17 6.41 6.49 -1.17
C PRO A 17 7.02 5.14 -1.54
N ILE A 18 7.07 4.83 -2.84
CA ILE A 18 7.63 3.58 -3.37
C ILE A 18 8.58 3.92 -4.52
N LEU A 19 9.70 3.20 -4.58
CA LEU A 19 10.65 3.28 -5.68
C LEU A 19 10.61 2.01 -6.54
N PHE A 20 10.54 2.19 -7.86
CA PHE A 20 10.59 1.11 -8.85
C PHE A 20 11.83 1.27 -9.72
N ALA A 21 12.84 0.42 -9.53
CA ALA A 21 13.95 0.34 -10.47
C ALA A 21 13.57 -0.61 -11.62
N ASN A 22 13.43 -0.02 -12.81
CA ASN A 22 12.97 -0.68 -14.02
C ASN A 22 14.15 -0.95 -14.97
N PHE A 23 14.35 -2.21 -15.32
CA PHE A 23 15.28 -2.67 -16.35
C PHE A 23 14.50 -3.34 -17.49
N ASP A 24 15.14 -3.84 -18.54
CA ASP A 24 14.40 -4.47 -19.66
C ASP A 24 13.50 -5.62 -19.17
N GLU A 25 14.09 -6.61 -18.48
CA GLU A 25 13.37 -7.81 -18.02
C GLU A 25 13.12 -7.91 -16.51
N ASN A 26 13.78 -7.05 -15.72
CA ASN A 26 13.72 -7.13 -14.26
C ASN A 26 13.12 -5.86 -13.66
N ARG A 27 12.40 -6.03 -12.55
CA ARG A 27 11.86 -4.96 -11.70
C ARG A 27 12.35 -5.19 -10.27
N TYR A 28 12.69 -4.10 -9.60
CA TYR A 28 13.06 -4.10 -8.19
C TYR A 28 12.26 -3.04 -7.47
N LEU A 29 11.67 -3.42 -6.33
CA LEU A 29 10.88 -2.52 -5.50
C LEU A 29 11.73 -2.12 -4.30
N PHE A 30 11.67 -0.84 -3.95
CA PHE A 30 12.18 -0.34 -2.68
C PHE A 30 10.99 0.21 -1.89
N GLU A 31 10.86 -0.27 -0.66
CA GLU A 31 9.67 -0.15 0.19
C GLU A 31 8.45 -0.97 -0.31
N ALA A 32 7.59 -1.34 0.64
CA ALA A 32 6.32 -2.04 0.42
C ALA A 32 5.27 -1.58 1.46
N GLY A 33 5.11 -0.27 1.62
CA GLY A 33 4.09 0.31 2.49
C GLY A 33 2.66 0.10 1.96
N GLU A 34 1.67 0.44 2.79
CA GLU A 34 0.26 0.26 2.43
C GLU A 34 -0.11 0.99 1.14
N GLY A 35 -0.85 0.29 0.27
CA GLY A 35 -1.33 0.78 -1.01
C GLY A 35 -0.42 0.46 -2.19
N VAL A 36 0.71 -0.22 -1.96
CA VAL A 36 1.68 -0.59 -3.01
C VAL A 36 1.03 -1.30 -4.19
N GLN A 37 0.08 -2.20 -3.94
CA GLN A 37 -0.64 -2.92 -5.00
C GLN A 37 -1.48 -1.97 -5.86
N LYS A 38 -2.12 -0.98 -5.22
CA LYS A 38 -2.97 0.01 -5.89
C LYS A 38 -2.13 0.97 -6.73
N VAL A 39 -0.98 1.41 -6.21
CA VAL A 39 0.03 2.18 -6.95
C VAL A 39 0.51 1.39 -8.17
N ILE A 40 0.90 0.12 -8.01
CA ILE A 40 1.35 -0.75 -9.11
C ILE A 40 0.29 -0.85 -10.21
N ARG A 41 -0.98 -1.04 -9.84
CA ARG A 41 -2.11 -1.12 -10.80
C ARG A 41 -2.36 0.21 -11.52
N ASP A 42 -2.19 1.34 -10.86
CA ASP A 42 -2.38 2.68 -11.46
C ASP A 42 -1.24 3.09 -12.40
N LEU A 43 -0.01 2.59 -12.20
CA LEU A 43 1.16 3.00 -12.98
C LEU A 43 1.33 2.30 -14.33
N GLU A 44 0.60 1.21 -14.58
CA GLU A 44 0.65 0.27 -15.74
C GLU A 44 2.04 -0.30 -16.12
N ALA A 45 3.13 0.32 -15.69
CA ALA A 45 4.51 0.03 -16.10
C ALA A 45 5.19 -1.06 -15.26
N VAL A 46 4.57 -1.48 -14.16
CA VAL A 46 5.14 -2.45 -13.23
C VAL A 46 4.44 -3.80 -13.42
N SER A 47 5.10 -4.69 -14.15
CA SER A 47 4.67 -6.07 -14.33
C SER A 47 5.12 -6.90 -13.12
N LEU A 48 4.17 -7.38 -12.31
CA LEU A 48 4.45 -8.22 -11.13
C LEU A 48 5.30 -9.46 -11.44
N PRO A 49 5.07 -10.22 -12.55
CA PRO A 49 5.94 -11.34 -12.93
C PRO A 49 7.42 -10.99 -13.15
N LYS A 50 7.72 -9.72 -13.45
CA LYS A 50 9.09 -9.23 -13.66
C LYS A 50 9.77 -8.79 -12.36
N VAL A 51 9.07 -8.76 -11.22
CA VAL A 51 9.63 -8.37 -9.92
C VAL A 51 10.58 -9.46 -9.42
N LYS A 52 11.85 -9.10 -9.20
CA LYS A 52 12.91 -10.05 -8.79
C LYS A 52 13.35 -9.89 -7.35
N ALA A 53 13.23 -8.68 -6.80
CA ALA A 53 13.48 -8.44 -5.38
C ALA A 53 12.72 -7.23 -4.84
N ILE A 54 12.48 -7.27 -3.54
CA ILE A 54 11.95 -6.19 -2.71
C ILE A 54 13.04 -5.82 -1.69
N PHE A 55 13.35 -4.53 -1.59
CA PHE A 55 14.33 -3.98 -0.67
C PHE A 55 13.62 -3.09 0.35
N ILE A 56 13.73 -3.43 1.63
CA ILE A 56 13.08 -2.73 2.73
C ILE A 56 14.14 -1.91 3.48
N THR A 57 13.89 -0.63 3.73
CA THR A 57 14.83 0.26 4.43
C THR A 57 14.61 0.28 5.94
N SER A 58 13.42 -0.05 6.45
CA SER A 58 13.12 -0.12 7.88
C SER A 58 12.01 -1.13 8.17
N LEU A 59 11.89 -1.60 9.41
CA LEU A 59 10.77 -2.46 9.84
C LEU A 59 9.53 -1.68 10.29
N SER A 60 9.49 -0.36 10.03
CA SER A 60 8.29 0.44 10.32
C SER A 60 7.13 0.05 9.41
N TRP A 61 5.91 0.21 9.89
CA TRP A 61 4.72 -0.12 9.10
C TRP A 61 4.60 0.70 7.80
N ASP A 62 5.14 1.93 7.77
CA ASP A 62 5.20 2.72 6.54
C ASP A 62 6.08 2.06 5.46
N SER A 63 7.03 1.20 5.86
CA SER A 63 7.90 0.45 4.94
C SER A 63 7.35 -0.92 4.54
N ILE A 64 6.55 -1.57 5.40
CA ILE A 64 6.17 -2.99 5.22
C ILE A 64 4.65 -3.25 5.22
N GLY A 65 3.82 -2.26 5.50
CA GLY A 65 2.38 -2.46 5.75
C GLY A 65 1.59 -3.03 4.58
N GLY A 66 2.08 -2.85 3.34
CA GLY A 66 1.50 -3.45 2.14
C GLY A 66 2.17 -4.75 1.69
N LEU A 67 3.15 -5.26 2.44
CA LEU A 67 3.93 -6.44 2.05
C LEU A 67 3.08 -7.71 2.02
N ILE A 68 2.17 -7.89 2.98
CA ILE A 68 1.27 -9.05 3.05
C ILE A 68 0.31 -9.05 1.85
N GLY A 69 -0.30 -7.91 1.55
CA GLY A 69 -1.08 -7.75 0.33
C GLY A 69 -0.26 -8.07 -0.92
N LEU A 70 0.93 -7.48 -1.04
CA LEU A 70 1.81 -7.69 -2.18
C LEU A 70 2.20 -9.16 -2.38
N ILE A 71 2.39 -9.94 -1.30
CA ILE A 71 2.63 -11.39 -1.35
C ILE A 71 1.48 -12.12 -2.05
N PHE A 72 0.22 -11.82 -1.69
CA PHE A 72 -0.94 -12.39 -2.39
C PHE A 72 -0.97 -12.01 -3.86
N SER A 73 -0.75 -10.74 -4.18
CA SER A 73 -0.72 -10.28 -5.57
C SER A 73 0.39 -10.89 -6.42
N LEU A 74 1.58 -11.12 -5.84
CA LEU A 74 2.67 -11.80 -6.54
C LEU A 74 2.30 -13.26 -6.83
N SER A 75 1.71 -13.95 -5.85
CA SER A 75 1.24 -15.33 -6.04
C SER A 75 0.14 -15.44 -7.08
N ASP A 76 -0.87 -14.57 -7.02
CA ASP A 76 -1.96 -14.51 -8.00
C ASP A 76 -1.45 -14.20 -9.41
N ALA A 77 -0.36 -13.43 -9.51
CA ALA A 77 0.32 -13.15 -10.77
C ALA A 77 1.20 -14.32 -11.26
N GLY A 78 1.25 -15.46 -10.55
CA GLY A 78 2.02 -16.64 -10.92
C GLY A 78 3.52 -16.53 -10.63
N VAL A 79 3.93 -15.65 -9.71
CA VAL A 79 5.34 -15.55 -9.28
C VAL A 79 5.67 -16.76 -8.40
N GLU A 80 6.65 -17.56 -8.82
CA GLU A 80 7.07 -18.76 -8.08
C GLU A 80 7.99 -18.45 -6.90
N SER A 81 8.81 -17.40 -7.01
CA SER A 81 9.77 -17.02 -5.97
C SER A 81 10.08 -15.53 -5.97
N ILE A 82 10.30 -14.98 -4.79
CA ILE A 82 10.72 -13.58 -4.60
C ILE A 82 11.86 -13.47 -3.58
N ASN A 83 12.83 -12.60 -3.86
CA ASN A 83 13.89 -12.25 -2.91
C ASN A 83 13.47 -11.01 -2.11
N MET A 84 13.57 -11.07 -0.79
CA MET A 84 13.31 -9.94 0.09
C MET A 84 14.56 -9.61 0.88
N TYR A 85 15.02 -8.36 0.80
CA TYR A 85 16.15 -7.84 1.56
C TYR A 85 15.62 -6.85 2.58
N SER A 86 15.92 -7.06 3.85
CA SER A 86 15.38 -6.23 4.94
C SER A 86 16.37 -6.08 6.08
N PRO A 87 16.17 -5.12 6.99
CA PRO A 87 16.80 -5.18 8.31
C PRO A 87 16.39 -6.46 9.05
N LYS A 88 17.17 -6.84 10.07
CA LYS A 88 16.90 -8.02 10.89
C LYS A 88 15.61 -7.88 11.72
N GLY A 89 14.65 -8.79 11.50
CA GLY A 89 13.38 -8.86 12.23
C GLY A 89 12.17 -9.14 11.35
N LEU A 90 12.26 -8.94 10.03
CA LEU A 90 11.14 -9.17 9.11
C LEU A 90 10.64 -10.62 9.14
N PHE A 91 11.52 -11.59 9.38
CA PHE A 91 11.13 -13.00 9.49
C PHE A 91 10.08 -13.20 10.59
N LYS A 92 10.25 -12.55 11.74
CA LYS A 92 9.32 -12.66 12.88
C LYS A 92 7.96 -12.06 12.55
N ILE A 93 7.94 -10.92 11.85
CA ILE A 93 6.70 -10.25 11.42
C ILE A 93 5.93 -11.13 10.41
N LEU A 94 6.62 -11.69 9.43
CA LEU A 94 6.02 -12.62 8.47
C LEU A 94 5.53 -13.90 9.17
N LYS A 95 6.33 -14.47 10.08
CA LYS A 95 5.95 -15.65 10.88
C LYS A 95 4.70 -15.38 11.72
N ALA A 96 4.59 -14.22 12.36
CA ALA A 96 3.41 -13.85 13.14
C ALA A 96 2.15 -13.76 12.27
N SER A 97 2.29 -13.34 11.01
CA SER A 97 1.18 -13.15 10.07
C SER A 97 0.71 -14.46 9.40
N ARG A 98 1.40 -15.59 9.63
CA ARG A 98 1.14 -16.89 8.97
C ARG A 98 -0.29 -17.38 9.07
N ALA A 99 -1.01 -17.05 10.14
CA ALA A 99 -2.39 -17.47 10.35
C ALA A 99 -3.31 -17.10 9.18
N PHE A 100 -3.08 -15.95 8.55
CA PHE A 100 -3.89 -15.44 7.46
C PHE A 100 -3.09 -15.08 6.21
N SER A 101 -1.75 -15.08 6.24
CA SER A 101 -0.89 -14.74 5.08
C SER A 101 -0.35 -15.95 4.31
N CYS A 102 -0.89 -17.15 4.57
CA CYS A 102 -0.36 -18.42 4.08
C CYS A 102 -0.57 -18.62 2.57
N VAL A 103 0.52 -18.72 1.81
CA VAL A 103 0.51 -18.86 0.34
C VAL A 103 1.51 -19.94 -0.10
N PRO A 104 1.05 -21.12 -0.57
CA PRO A 104 1.94 -22.26 -0.91
C PRO A 104 2.72 -22.07 -2.21
N SER A 105 2.13 -21.35 -3.16
CA SER A 105 2.63 -21.20 -4.53
C SER A 105 3.83 -20.26 -4.65
N LEU A 106 4.11 -19.43 -3.64
CA LEU A 106 5.17 -18.42 -3.65
C LEU A 106 6.26 -18.75 -2.62
N LYS A 107 7.49 -18.95 -3.10
CA LYS A 107 8.67 -19.11 -2.25
C LYS A 107 9.26 -17.74 -1.90
N ILE A 108 9.45 -17.46 -0.61
CA ILE A 108 10.05 -16.21 -0.16
C ILE A 108 11.48 -16.50 0.32
N HIS A 109 12.46 -15.98 -0.40
CA HIS A 109 13.85 -15.98 0.00
C HIS A 109 14.13 -14.70 0.77
N LEU A 110 14.15 -14.81 2.10
CA LEU A 110 14.37 -13.67 2.98
C LEU A 110 15.85 -13.57 3.34
N PHE A 111 16.42 -12.40 3.06
CA PHE A 111 17.80 -12.05 3.34
C PHE A 111 17.80 -10.91 4.37
N GLU A 112 17.93 -11.28 5.64
CA GLU A 112 18.04 -10.31 6.72
C GLU A 112 19.47 -9.77 6.78
N LEU A 113 19.58 -8.47 6.53
CA LEU A 113 20.85 -7.76 6.43
C LEU A 113 21.38 -7.45 7.82
N ASN A 114 22.71 -7.50 7.92
CA ASN A 114 23.43 -7.09 9.12
C ASN A 114 23.17 -5.62 9.46
N ASN A 115 23.05 -5.30 10.75
CA ASN A 115 22.76 -3.95 11.23
C ASN A 115 24.00 -3.05 11.41
N HIS A 116 25.20 -3.52 11.05
CA HIS A 116 26.47 -2.82 11.34
C HIS A 116 27.47 -2.78 10.19
N LEU A 117 27.46 -3.75 9.27
CA LEU A 117 28.40 -3.82 8.16
C LEU A 117 27.72 -3.55 6.81
N SER A 118 28.39 -2.80 5.94
CA SER A 118 27.92 -2.62 4.56
C SER A 118 28.11 -3.90 3.74
N HIS A 119 27.17 -4.19 2.85
CA HIS A 119 27.18 -5.42 2.06
C HIS A 119 27.07 -5.14 0.57
N HIS A 120 28.00 -5.68 -0.21
CA HIS A 120 27.96 -5.62 -1.67
C HIS A 120 27.50 -6.97 -2.23
N PHE A 121 26.42 -6.96 -3.00
CA PHE A 121 25.86 -8.16 -3.60
C PHE A 121 25.20 -7.84 -4.94
N LYS A 122 24.99 -8.88 -5.74
CA LYS A 122 24.37 -8.77 -7.05
C LYS A 122 23.03 -9.48 -7.06
N VAL A 123 21.99 -8.79 -7.48
CA VAL A 123 20.64 -9.34 -7.63
C VAL A 123 20.29 -9.32 -9.10
N SER A 124 20.30 -10.50 -9.73
CA SER A 124 20.09 -10.66 -11.18
C SER A 124 21.01 -9.72 -12.01
N ASN A 125 20.49 -8.59 -12.50
CA ASN A 125 21.25 -7.61 -13.29
C ASN A 125 21.45 -6.25 -12.58
N MET A 126 21.28 -6.19 -11.25
CA MET A 126 21.54 -4.98 -10.47
C MET A 126 22.62 -5.28 -9.42
N ASN A 127 23.63 -4.44 -9.33
CA ASN A 127 24.55 -4.48 -8.18
C ASN A 127 23.95 -3.61 -7.07
N VAL A 128 24.05 -4.08 -5.83
CA VAL A 128 23.47 -3.42 -4.65
C VAL A 128 24.50 -3.37 -3.54
N THR A 129 24.60 -2.22 -2.91
CA THR A 129 25.31 -2.03 -1.65
C THR A 129 24.29 -1.66 -0.59
N SER A 130 24.18 -2.45 0.49
CA SER A 130 23.42 -2.06 1.66
C SER A 130 24.31 -1.32 2.65
N ILE A 131 23.77 -0.29 3.30
CA ILE A 131 24.47 0.56 4.26
C ILE A 131 23.59 0.60 5.51
N PRO A 132 23.90 -0.19 6.55
CA PRO A 132 23.11 -0.18 7.75
C PRO A 132 23.42 1.07 8.59
N LEU A 133 22.38 1.61 9.23
CA LEU A 133 22.48 2.70 10.18
C LEU A 133 22.06 2.21 11.57
N TYR A 134 22.74 2.73 12.58
CA TYR A 134 22.53 2.42 13.98
C TYR A 134 22.69 3.70 14.82
N LYS A 135 21.94 3.78 15.92
CA LYS A 135 22.02 4.90 16.88
C LYS A 135 23.27 4.84 17.75
N THR A 136 23.65 3.64 18.18
CA THR A 136 24.76 3.39 19.09
C THR A 136 25.84 2.57 18.41
N LEU A 137 27.11 2.91 18.66
CA LEU A 137 28.24 2.18 18.09
C LEU A 137 28.22 0.70 18.50
N PRO A 138 28.38 -0.23 17.56
CA PRO A 138 28.37 -1.66 17.87
C PRO A 138 29.56 -2.01 18.78
N THR A 139 29.32 -2.88 19.76
CA THR A 139 30.38 -3.41 20.61
C THR A 139 31.18 -4.48 19.86
N PHE A 140 32.38 -4.80 20.34
CA PHE A 140 33.21 -5.88 19.76
C PHE A 140 32.50 -7.25 19.76
N LYS A 141 31.57 -7.49 20.69
CA LYS A 141 30.73 -8.70 20.71
C LYS A 141 29.72 -8.71 19.56
N ASP A 142 29.10 -7.57 19.27
CA ASP A 142 28.08 -7.43 18.22
C ASP A 142 28.66 -7.70 16.83
N VAL A 143 29.87 -7.19 16.57
CA VAL A 143 30.63 -7.44 15.34
C VAL A 143 31.06 -8.92 15.23
N LYS A 144 31.34 -9.60 16.36
CA LYS A 144 31.84 -10.99 16.37
C LYS A 144 30.73 -12.05 16.30
N MET A 145 29.53 -11.76 16.80
CA MET A 145 28.33 -12.61 16.62
C MET A 145 27.73 -12.51 15.21
N SER A 146 28.02 -11.41 14.52
CA SER A 146 27.58 -11.06 13.17
C SER A 146 28.27 -11.81 12.01
N ARG A 147 28.79 -13.02 12.24
CA ARG A 147 29.58 -13.76 11.22
C ARG A 147 28.78 -14.13 9.97
N ASP A 148 27.48 -14.30 10.10
CA ASP A 148 26.57 -14.48 8.96
C ASP A 148 26.13 -13.10 8.46
N ILE A 149 26.83 -12.69 7.41
CA ILE A 149 26.72 -11.43 6.66
C ILE A 149 25.29 -11.20 6.11
N ILE A 150 24.61 -12.30 5.76
CA ILE A 150 23.20 -12.35 5.40
C ILE A 150 22.63 -13.60 6.06
N VAL A 151 21.59 -13.47 6.88
CA VAL A 151 20.83 -14.65 7.33
C VAL A 151 19.83 -14.96 6.24
N GLN A 152 20.13 -16.01 5.45
CA GLN A 152 19.17 -16.55 4.50
C GLN A 152 18.16 -17.41 5.26
N ASN A 153 17.01 -16.82 5.57
CA ASN A 153 15.88 -17.59 6.06
C ASN A 153 15.12 -18.13 4.87
N HIS A 154 15.04 -19.46 4.77
CA HIS A 154 14.05 -20.10 3.91
C HIS A 154 12.68 -19.96 4.58
N TYR A 155 11.96 -18.89 4.25
CA TYR A 155 10.58 -18.75 4.66
C TYR A 155 9.71 -19.57 3.71
N ASN A 156 9.44 -20.81 4.13
CA ASN A 156 8.35 -21.59 3.56
C ASN A 156 7.09 -21.28 4.35
N ASN A 157 6.14 -20.63 3.70
CA ASN A 157 4.87 -20.23 4.30
C ASN A 157 3.96 -21.43 4.66
N TRP A 158 4.38 -22.66 4.35
CA TRP A 158 3.62 -23.91 4.41
C TRP A 158 4.29 -25.02 5.24
N ASP A 159 5.39 -24.72 5.93
CA ASP A 159 6.14 -25.75 6.67
C ASP A 159 5.45 -26.10 8.01
N TYR A 160 4.72 -27.21 8.03
CA TYR A 160 4.01 -27.75 9.20
C TYR A 160 4.92 -28.08 10.39
N GLU A 161 6.21 -28.40 10.17
CA GLU A 161 7.14 -28.67 11.28
C GLU A 161 7.53 -27.38 12.03
N GLN A 162 7.54 -26.24 11.34
CA GLN A 162 7.69 -24.92 11.96
C GLN A 162 6.40 -24.40 12.64
N MET A 163 5.25 -25.05 12.44
CA MET A 163 3.97 -24.66 13.06
C MET A 163 3.82 -25.12 14.51
N ASN A 164 4.53 -26.18 14.93
CA ASN A 164 4.38 -26.83 16.24
C ASN A 164 5.53 -26.55 17.22
N GLN A 165 6.50 -25.70 16.87
CA GLN A 165 7.52 -25.26 17.82
C GLN A 165 6.94 -24.12 18.66
N GLU A 166 6.76 -24.37 19.97
CA GLU A 166 6.55 -23.31 20.95
C GLU A 166 7.77 -22.38 20.89
N ASP A 167 7.58 -21.19 20.34
CA ASP A 167 8.63 -20.18 20.34
C ASP A 167 8.72 -19.59 21.74
N ASP A 168 9.91 -19.68 22.33
CA ASP A 168 10.27 -18.86 23.48
C ASP A 168 10.27 -17.40 23.04
N TYR A 169 9.18 -16.69 23.37
CA TYR A 169 9.05 -15.24 23.21
C TYR A 169 9.87 -14.49 24.28
N SER A 170 10.88 -15.11 24.89
CA SER A 170 11.81 -14.43 25.78
C SER A 170 12.46 -13.24 25.07
N GLU A 171 12.41 -12.11 25.76
CA GLU A 171 12.87 -10.79 25.36
C GLU A 171 14.23 -10.85 24.66
N ASN A 172 14.25 -10.63 23.33
CA ASN A 172 15.30 -9.94 22.55
C ASN A 172 15.12 -10.16 21.03
N GLN A 173 15.53 -9.15 20.23
CA GLN A 173 15.84 -9.22 18.79
C GLN A 173 14.72 -8.96 17.75
N VAL A 174 13.93 -7.89 17.86
CA VAL A 174 13.58 -7.10 16.66
C VAL A 174 14.29 -5.77 16.86
N ASP A 175 15.25 -5.45 15.99
CA ASP A 175 15.96 -4.18 16.09
C ASP A 175 15.11 -3.12 15.38
N GLN A 176 14.23 -2.49 16.16
CA GLN A 176 13.29 -1.47 15.68
C GLN A 176 14.00 -0.22 15.15
N ASP A 177 15.25 -0.03 15.58
CA ASP A 177 16.14 1.04 15.14
C ASP A 177 17.00 0.62 13.94
N ALA A 178 16.83 -0.61 13.44
CA ALA A 178 17.56 -1.07 12.27
C ALA A 178 17.05 -0.37 11.00
N ILE A 179 17.94 0.42 10.41
CA ILE A 179 17.70 1.13 9.17
C ILE A 179 18.76 0.70 8.17
N VAL A 180 18.36 0.51 6.92
CA VAL A 180 19.26 0.18 5.83
C VAL A 180 19.04 1.16 4.69
N CYS A 181 20.10 1.86 4.31
CA CYS A 181 20.18 2.62 3.07
C CYS A 181 20.69 1.70 1.95
N TYR A 182 20.39 2.04 0.69
CA TYR A 182 20.83 1.24 -0.45
C TYR A 182 21.51 2.10 -1.51
N ILE A 183 22.57 1.58 -2.12
CA ILE A 183 23.13 2.11 -3.37
C ILE A 183 22.98 1.03 -4.43
N GLY A 184 22.20 1.32 -5.48
CA GLY A 184 22.00 0.41 -6.60
C GLY A 184 22.72 0.88 -7.85
N SER A 185 23.10 -0.04 -8.73
CA SER A 185 23.71 0.30 -10.02
C SER A 185 23.27 -0.59 -11.16
N THR A 186 23.24 -0.02 -12.37
CA THR A 186 23.14 -0.82 -13.59
C THR A 186 24.38 -1.70 -13.75
N PRO A 187 24.34 -2.77 -14.56
CA PRO A 187 25.54 -3.51 -14.92
C PRO A 187 26.58 -2.57 -15.53
N ASP A 188 27.85 -2.89 -15.32
CA ASP A 188 28.95 -2.27 -16.06
C ASP A 188 28.83 -2.64 -17.54
N LEU A 189 29.07 -1.67 -18.41
CA LEU A 189 29.05 -1.89 -19.85
C LEU A 189 30.44 -2.35 -20.29
N PRO A 190 30.55 -3.55 -20.88
CA PRO A 190 31.85 -4.02 -21.35
C PRO A 190 32.37 -3.07 -22.44
N GLY A 191 33.64 -2.74 -22.34
CA GLY A 191 34.33 -1.90 -23.31
C GLY A 191 34.29 -2.52 -24.71
N LYS A 192 34.29 -1.66 -25.73
CA LYS A 192 34.21 -2.11 -27.12
C LYS A 192 35.49 -2.88 -27.48
N PHE A 193 35.33 -4.12 -27.94
CA PHE A 193 36.41 -4.89 -28.52
C PHE A 193 36.74 -4.37 -29.92
N HIS A 194 38.03 -4.28 -30.24
CA HIS A 194 38.54 -3.81 -31.53
C HIS A 194 39.24 -4.95 -32.27
N PRO A 195 38.51 -5.71 -33.12
CA PRO A 195 39.07 -6.81 -33.90
C PRO A 195 40.32 -6.43 -34.68
N ASP A 196 40.33 -5.23 -35.29
CA ASP A 196 41.44 -4.78 -36.13
C ASP A 196 42.74 -4.58 -35.33
N LYS A 197 42.65 -4.17 -34.06
CA LYS A 197 43.82 -4.07 -33.17
C LYS A 197 44.36 -5.47 -32.84
N ALA A 198 43.49 -6.43 -32.54
CA ALA A 198 43.88 -7.80 -32.24
C ALA A 198 44.56 -8.48 -33.44
N ILE A 199 44.05 -8.29 -34.66
CA ILE A 199 44.67 -8.80 -35.89
C ILE A 199 46.04 -8.18 -36.11
N LYS A 200 46.19 -6.86 -35.93
CA LYS A 200 47.48 -6.18 -36.06
C LYS A 200 48.54 -6.68 -35.07
N LEU A 201 48.12 -7.16 -33.90
CA LEU A 201 49.00 -7.75 -32.90
C LEU A 201 49.30 -9.25 -33.17
N GLY A 202 48.78 -9.82 -34.26
CA GLY A 202 49.05 -11.19 -34.70
C GLY A 202 48.13 -12.25 -34.10
N VAL A 203 46.99 -11.84 -33.52
CA VAL A 203 45.98 -12.74 -32.94
C VAL A 203 45.04 -13.29 -34.01
N GLU A 204 44.91 -14.61 -34.08
CA GLU A 204 43.99 -15.30 -34.99
C GLU A 204 42.52 -15.09 -34.59
N LYS A 205 41.64 -14.90 -35.59
CA LYS A 205 40.18 -14.79 -35.37
C LYS A 205 39.61 -16.08 -34.81
N GLY A 206 38.57 -15.99 -33.97
CA GLY A 206 37.87 -17.13 -33.37
C GLY A 206 37.96 -17.12 -31.84
N THR A 207 38.27 -18.27 -31.24
CA THR A 207 38.33 -18.45 -29.78
C THR A 207 39.22 -17.43 -29.08
N ASN A 208 40.34 -17.05 -29.68
CA ASN A 208 41.27 -16.06 -29.12
C ASN A 208 40.65 -14.66 -28.95
N PHE A 209 39.73 -14.26 -29.85
CA PHE A 209 39.01 -12.99 -29.69
C PHE A 209 38.02 -13.06 -28.54
N SER A 210 37.36 -14.21 -28.37
CA SER A 210 36.47 -14.44 -27.23
C SER A 210 37.24 -14.40 -25.91
N LEU A 211 38.43 -15.02 -25.86
CA LEU A 211 39.30 -15.02 -24.68
C LEU A 211 39.74 -13.59 -24.32
N LEU A 212 40.24 -12.82 -25.29
CA LEU A 212 40.60 -11.42 -25.08
C LEU A 212 39.40 -10.56 -24.68
N ASN A 213 38.24 -10.75 -25.30
CA ASN A 213 37.03 -10.01 -24.94
C ASN A 213 36.52 -10.34 -23.52
N SER A 214 36.80 -11.56 -23.03
CA SER A 214 36.51 -12.00 -21.66
C SER A 214 37.58 -11.61 -20.63
N GLY A 215 38.60 -10.84 -21.03
CA GLY A 215 39.66 -10.36 -20.14
C GLY A 215 40.89 -11.27 -20.04
N GLN A 216 40.94 -12.38 -20.77
CA GLN A 216 42.07 -13.31 -20.74
C GLN A 216 43.14 -12.92 -21.76
N SER A 217 44.41 -13.05 -21.37
CA SER A 217 45.54 -12.78 -22.27
C SER A 217 45.77 -13.95 -23.24
N VAL A 218 46.16 -13.64 -24.47
CA VAL A 218 46.46 -14.63 -25.52
C VAL A 218 47.86 -14.39 -26.07
N ILE A 219 48.64 -15.45 -26.24
CA ILE A 219 49.94 -15.38 -26.90
C ILE A 219 49.73 -15.43 -28.42
N SER A 220 50.18 -14.39 -29.10
CA SER A 220 50.20 -14.34 -30.57
C SER A 220 51.18 -15.37 -31.11
N LYS A 221 50.70 -16.34 -31.90
CA LYS A 221 51.56 -17.32 -32.57
C LYS A 221 52.41 -16.70 -33.68
N THR A 222 51.99 -15.55 -34.20
CA THR A 222 52.64 -14.87 -35.33
C THR A 222 53.76 -13.95 -34.86
N THR A 223 53.60 -13.29 -33.71
CA THR A 223 54.56 -12.30 -33.20
C THR A 223 55.23 -12.73 -31.89
N GLY A 224 54.77 -13.81 -31.25
CA GLY A 224 55.25 -14.26 -29.94
C GLY A 224 54.82 -13.38 -28.76
N LEU A 225 54.08 -12.28 -29.02
CA LEU A 225 53.70 -11.28 -28.02
C LEU A 225 52.49 -11.75 -27.21
N THR A 226 52.54 -11.59 -25.88
CA THR A 226 51.37 -11.74 -25.00
C THR A 226 50.47 -10.53 -25.17
N VAL A 227 49.34 -10.72 -25.84
CA VAL A 227 48.32 -9.69 -26.02
C VAL A 227 47.36 -9.76 -24.86
N THR A 228 47.19 -8.65 -24.14
CA THR A 228 46.22 -8.51 -23.05
C THR A 228 44.94 -7.85 -23.53
N SER A 229 43.84 -8.00 -22.78
CA SER A 229 42.53 -7.45 -23.15
C SER A 229 42.56 -5.93 -23.34
N ASP A 230 43.25 -5.19 -22.48
CA ASP A 230 43.37 -3.72 -22.51
C ASP A 230 44.08 -3.20 -23.77
N MET A 231 44.89 -4.01 -24.44
CA MET A 231 45.53 -3.63 -25.72
C MET A 231 44.53 -3.57 -26.88
N VAL A 232 43.41 -4.31 -26.77
CA VAL A 232 42.47 -4.56 -27.88
C VAL A 232 41.02 -4.24 -27.54
N LYS A 233 40.71 -3.87 -26.30
CA LYS A 233 39.38 -3.54 -25.80
C LYS A 233 39.43 -2.20 -25.09
N ASP A 234 38.43 -1.34 -25.30
CA ASP A 234 38.30 -0.13 -24.51
C ASP A 234 38.07 -0.47 -23.02
N PRO A 235 38.34 0.44 -22.07
CA PRO A 235 37.97 0.23 -20.68
C PRO A 235 36.47 -0.01 -20.52
N ASP A 236 36.10 -0.91 -19.60
CA ASP A 236 34.70 -1.09 -19.22
C ASP A 236 34.16 0.21 -18.62
N GLN A 237 32.91 0.55 -18.97
CA GLN A 237 32.26 1.74 -18.42
C GLN A 237 31.45 1.35 -17.19
N PRO A 238 31.70 1.99 -16.03
CA PRO A 238 30.98 1.68 -14.82
C PRO A 238 29.49 1.97 -14.99
N GLY A 239 28.65 1.10 -14.42
CA GLY A 239 27.21 1.27 -14.42
C GLY A 239 26.75 2.55 -13.74
N THR A 240 25.59 3.05 -14.14
CA THR A 240 24.98 4.24 -13.54
C THR A 240 24.47 3.89 -12.14
N ARG A 241 24.82 4.69 -11.13
CA ARG A 241 24.49 4.43 -9.71
C ARG A 241 23.45 5.41 -9.17
N PHE A 242 22.60 4.93 -8.28
CA PHE A 242 21.66 5.72 -7.49
C PHE A 242 21.79 5.37 -6.00
N ALA A 243 21.41 6.28 -5.12
CA ALA A 243 21.33 6.03 -3.68
C ALA A 243 19.91 6.27 -3.15
N LEU A 244 19.49 5.43 -2.21
CA LEU A 244 18.28 5.56 -1.41
C LEU A 244 18.69 5.73 0.05
N LEU A 245 18.49 6.94 0.57
CA LEU A 245 18.88 7.30 1.93
C LEU A 245 17.64 7.44 2.82
N ARG A 246 17.67 6.79 3.98
CA ARG A 246 16.68 6.94 5.06
C ARG A 246 17.40 7.34 6.34
N CYS A 247 16.94 8.39 6.99
CA CYS A 247 17.53 8.90 8.24
C CYS A 247 16.45 9.61 9.07
N PRO A 248 15.77 8.94 9.99
CA PRO A 248 14.60 9.48 10.68
C PRO A 248 14.97 10.45 11.81
N SER A 249 16.15 10.34 12.41
CA SER A 249 16.60 11.19 13.50
C SER A 249 18.10 11.49 13.43
N LYS A 250 18.56 12.50 14.19
CA LYS A 250 19.98 12.85 14.29
C LYS A 250 20.84 11.76 14.94
N GLU A 251 20.22 10.84 15.66
CA GLU A 251 20.91 9.74 16.35
C GLU A 251 21.66 8.82 15.36
N TYR A 252 21.25 8.79 14.09
CA TYR A 252 21.86 7.99 13.03
C TYR A 252 23.01 8.69 12.29
N PHE A 253 23.30 9.96 12.59
CA PHE A 253 24.32 10.74 11.86
C PHE A 253 25.70 10.11 11.91
N ASN A 254 26.09 9.57 13.06
CA ASN A 254 27.40 8.96 13.21
C ASN A 254 27.59 7.75 12.30
N SER A 255 26.58 6.88 12.20
CA SER A 255 26.66 5.68 11.33
C SER A 255 26.50 6.02 9.84
N LEU A 256 25.79 7.10 9.50
CA LEU A 256 25.63 7.55 8.12
C LEU A 256 26.90 8.26 7.59
N PHE A 257 27.38 9.28 8.30
CA PHE A 257 28.42 10.18 7.79
C PHE A 257 29.82 9.54 7.77
N ASN A 258 30.07 8.61 8.69
CA ASN A 258 31.35 7.91 8.83
C ASN A 258 31.36 6.55 8.13
N ASN A 259 30.38 6.25 7.27
CA ASN A 259 30.38 4.99 6.54
C ASN A 259 31.35 5.04 5.35
N ASP A 260 32.34 4.14 5.36
CA ASP A 260 33.42 4.07 4.36
C ASP A 260 32.92 3.87 2.91
N THR A 261 31.69 3.35 2.74
CA THR A 261 31.08 3.18 1.41
C THR A 261 31.03 4.50 0.63
N PHE A 262 30.91 5.63 1.32
CA PHE A 262 30.83 6.93 0.68
C PHE A 262 32.19 7.51 0.22
N GLU A 263 33.33 6.97 0.68
CA GLU A 263 34.67 7.48 0.36
C GLU A 263 34.98 7.47 -1.15
N SER A 264 34.51 6.45 -1.85
CA SER A 264 34.68 6.32 -3.30
C SER A 264 33.96 7.42 -4.08
N PHE A 265 32.87 7.97 -3.54
CA PHE A 265 32.14 9.09 -4.12
C PHE A 265 32.79 10.43 -3.74
N TYR A 266 33.28 10.57 -2.51
CA TYR A 266 34.01 11.76 -2.07
C TYR A 266 35.30 12.00 -2.87
N SER A 267 35.97 10.93 -3.28
CA SER A 267 37.18 10.98 -4.12
C SER A 267 36.89 11.11 -5.62
N GLY A 268 35.62 11.05 -6.04
CA GLY A 268 35.21 11.12 -7.45
C GLY A 268 35.49 9.84 -8.25
N LYS A 269 35.98 8.78 -7.62
CA LYS A 269 36.22 7.47 -8.24
C LYS A 269 34.92 6.83 -8.73
N GLU A 270 33.86 6.95 -7.94
CA GLU A 270 32.50 6.58 -8.31
C GLU A 270 31.60 7.81 -8.41
N LYS A 271 30.52 7.70 -9.19
CA LYS A 271 29.58 8.80 -9.42
C LYS A 271 28.15 8.32 -9.25
N LEU A 272 27.37 9.06 -8.47
CA LEU A 272 25.91 8.91 -8.38
C LEU A 272 25.25 9.77 -9.45
N CYS A 273 24.16 9.31 -10.05
CA CYS A 273 23.30 10.17 -10.88
C CYS A 273 22.18 10.82 -10.04
N VAL A 274 21.68 10.12 -9.03
CA VAL A 274 20.56 10.55 -8.20
C VAL A 274 20.65 10.00 -6.77
N VAL A 275 20.20 10.80 -5.81
CA VAL A 275 19.99 10.42 -4.41
C VAL A 275 18.53 10.67 -4.06
N TYR A 276 17.84 9.64 -3.57
CA TYR A 276 16.47 9.72 -3.06
C TYR A 276 16.53 9.83 -1.53
N HIS A 277 15.85 10.84 -0.99
CA HIS A 277 15.89 11.18 0.43
C HIS A 277 14.54 10.89 1.10
N LEU A 278 14.44 9.73 1.75
CA LEU A 278 13.35 9.37 2.67
C LEU A 278 13.73 9.85 4.08
N VAL A 279 13.86 11.17 4.18
CA VAL A 279 14.44 11.85 5.35
C VAL A 279 13.49 12.98 5.73
N PRO A 280 13.11 13.13 7.02
CA PRO A 280 12.23 14.21 7.46
C PRO A 280 12.83 15.60 7.21
N GLU A 281 11.98 16.62 7.10
CA GLU A 281 12.43 17.99 6.85
C GLU A 281 13.37 18.51 7.95
N SER A 282 13.11 18.15 9.21
CA SER A 282 13.93 18.51 10.37
C SER A 282 15.38 18.01 10.29
N ILE A 283 15.61 16.93 9.54
CA ILE A 283 16.94 16.36 9.31
C ILE A 283 17.57 16.97 8.07
N ILE A 284 16.82 17.10 6.97
CA ILE A 284 17.30 17.71 5.72
C ILE A 284 17.78 19.16 5.94
N THR A 285 17.09 19.92 6.79
CA THR A 285 17.41 21.32 7.10
C THR A 285 18.56 21.47 8.12
N SER A 286 19.03 20.37 8.71
CA SER A 286 20.15 20.41 9.65
C SER A 286 21.48 20.69 8.94
N GLN A 287 22.33 21.49 9.57
CA GLN A 287 23.62 21.89 9.00
C GLN A 287 24.52 20.67 8.72
N GLU A 288 24.50 19.69 9.62
CA GLU A 288 25.34 18.49 9.55
C GLU A 288 24.96 17.63 8.33
N TYR A 289 23.65 17.44 8.10
CA TYR A 289 23.17 16.69 6.95
C TYR A 289 23.44 17.42 5.63
N GLN A 290 23.27 18.75 5.60
CA GLN A 290 23.61 19.55 4.42
C GLN A 290 25.09 19.44 4.06
N GLN A 291 26.00 19.52 5.04
CA GLN A 291 27.44 19.33 4.84
C GLN A 291 27.76 17.94 4.28
N PHE A 292 27.11 16.89 4.77
CA PHE A 292 27.26 15.54 4.23
C PHE A 292 26.85 15.47 2.76
N ILE A 293 25.72 16.06 2.40
CA ILE A 293 25.24 16.07 1.01
C ILE A 293 26.12 16.94 0.10
N GLU A 294 26.59 18.09 0.58
CA GLU A 294 27.55 18.93 -0.15
C GLU A 294 28.86 18.18 -0.44
N LYS A 295 29.38 17.45 0.55
CA LYS A 295 30.57 16.61 0.40
C LYS A 295 30.34 15.50 -0.63
N LEU A 296 29.17 14.85 -0.60
CA LEU A 296 28.80 13.81 -1.56
C LEU A 296 28.69 14.36 -3.00
N SER A 297 28.28 15.62 -3.14
CA SER A 297 28.06 16.29 -4.43
C SER A 297 29.23 17.13 -4.94
N PHE A 298 30.33 17.20 -4.18
CA PHE A 298 31.49 18.04 -4.50
C PHE A 298 32.15 17.67 -5.84
N GLU A 299 32.49 16.40 -6.02
CA GLU A 299 33.14 15.85 -7.23
C GLU A 299 32.16 15.65 -8.41
N ASN A 300 30.85 15.58 -8.12
CA ASN A 300 29.82 15.44 -9.14
C ASN A 300 28.64 16.40 -8.93
N LYS A 301 28.82 17.65 -9.40
CA LYS A 301 27.81 18.71 -9.27
C LYS A 301 26.50 18.45 -10.04
N ASN A 302 26.43 17.40 -10.86
CA ASN A 302 25.24 17.04 -11.64
C ASN A 302 24.32 16.05 -10.93
N ILE A 303 24.66 15.59 -9.72
CA ILE A 303 23.80 14.72 -8.92
C ILE A 303 22.44 15.41 -8.73
N LYS A 304 21.36 14.65 -8.94
CA LYS A 304 20.01 15.06 -8.59
C LYS A 304 19.69 14.60 -7.17
N HIS A 305 19.14 15.48 -6.35
CA HIS A 305 18.67 15.16 -5.00
C HIS A 305 17.15 15.21 -5.01
N ILE A 306 16.50 14.05 -4.89
CA ILE A 306 15.03 13.94 -4.91
C ILE A 306 14.55 13.76 -3.49
N LEU A 307 13.70 14.69 -3.03
CA LEU A 307 13.10 14.64 -1.70
C LEU A 307 11.80 13.85 -1.74
N VAL A 308 11.69 12.87 -0.87
CA VAL A 308 10.60 11.89 -0.85
C VAL A 308 10.06 11.79 0.59
N ASN A 309 9.54 12.90 1.09
CA ASN A 309 8.91 13.00 2.41
C ASN A 309 7.65 13.87 2.35
N SER A 310 6.72 13.64 3.28
CA SER A 310 5.40 14.29 3.34
C SER A 310 5.45 15.82 3.40
N GLU A 311 6.53 16.38 3.94
CA GLU A 311 6.68 17.81 4.17
C GLU A 311 7.09 18.56 2.91
N ASN A 312 7.87 17.90 2.04
CA ASN A 312 8.54 18.50 0.88
C ASN A 312 7.99 18.05 -0.47
N CYS A 313 7.24 16.95 -0.55
CA CYS A 313 6.62 16.51 -1.81
C CYS A 313 5.48 17.42 -2.23
N GLU A 314 5.25 17.55 -3.54
CA GLU A 314 4.01 18.14 -4.03
C GLU A 314 2.85 17.21 -3.66
N ARG A 315 1.74 17.78 -3.19
CA ARG A 315 0.56 16.99 -2.83
C ARG A 315 -0.35 16.79 -4.04
N TYR A 316 -0.54 15.53 -4.43
CA TYR A 316 -1.40 15.13 -5.54
C TYR A 316 -2.23 13.89 -5.16
N PRO A 317 -3.33 13.59 -5.87
CA PRO A 317 -4.13 12.40 -5.61
C PRO A 317 -3.30 11.13 -5.75
N SER A 318 -3.14 10.36 -4.66
CA SER A 318 -2.29 9.16 -4.68
C SER A 318 -2.88 8.00 -5.48
N TYR A 319 -4.21 8.01 -5.67
CA TYR A 319 -4.95 6.99 -6.42
C TYR A 319 -5.85 7.64 -7.47
N PRO A 320 -5.29 8.31 -8.49
CA PRO A 320 -5.99 9.22 -9.38
C PRO A 320 -7.12 8.53 -10.17
N SER A 321 -7.00 7.24 -10.47
CA SER A 321 -8.08 6.47 -11.10
C SER A 321 -9.29 6.33 -10.17
N SER A 322 -9.05 6.09 -8.89
CA SER A 322 -10.09 6.00 -7.85
C SER A 322 -10.68 7.38 -7.56
N ASP A 323 -9.86 8.43 -7.41
CA ASP A 323 -10.33 9.81 -7.26
C ASP A 323 -11.22 10.25 -8.43
N HIS A 324 -10.78 10.02 -9.66
CA HIS A 324 -11.55 10.39 -10.86
C HIS A 324 -12.88 9.66 -10.93
N TYR A 325 -12.87 8.35 -10.64
CA TYR A 325 -14.07 7.54 -10.57
C TYR A 325 -15.08 8.10 -9.54
N VAL A 326 -14.60 8.42 -8.33
CA VAL A 326 -15.42 8.99 -7.25
C VAL A 326 -15.88 10.41 -7.59
N LYS A 327 -15.07 11.23 -8.27
CA LYS A 327 -15.46 12.58 -8.72
C LYS A 327 -16.62 12.54 -9.72
N LYS A 328 -16.66 11.56 -10.63
CA LYS A 328 -17.82 11.34 -11.52
C LYS A 328 -19.09 11.03 -10.72
N LEU A 329 -18.98 10.14 -9.72
CA LEU A 329 -20.11 9.81 -8.83
C LEU A 329 -20.57 11.01 -7.99
N LYS A 330 -19.62 11.76 -7.42
CA LYS A 330 -19.88 12.99 -6.66
C LYS A 330 -20.53 14.06 -7.51
N ALA A 331 -20.18 14.19 -8.79
CA ALA A 331 -20.83 15.14 -9.70
C ALA A 331 -22.31 14.77 -9.95
N LEU A 332 -22.65 13.47 -9.97
CA LEU A 332 -24.01 12.99 -10.11
C LEU A 332 -24.82 13.10 -8.81
N VAL A 333 -24.22 12.75 -7.67
CA VAL A 333 -24.89 12.69 -6.35
C VAL A 333 -24.05 13.35 -5.24
N PRO A 334 -23.83 14.68 -5.27
CA PRO A 334 -22.90 15.36 -4.35
C PRO A 334 -23.11 15.07 -2.85
N PRO A 335 -24.35 15.00 -2.31
CA PRO A 335 -24.58 14.79 -0.87
C PRO A 335 -24.11 13.43 -0.32
N LEU A 336 -23.87 12.44 -1.19
CA LEU A 336 -23.48 11.09 -0.78
C LEU A 336 -21.97 10.85 -0.80
N PHE A 337 -21.16 11.70 -1.44
CA PHE A 337 -19.73 11.41 -1.65
C PHE A 337 -18.81 12.39 -0.92
N GLN A 338 -18.05 11.85 0.02
CA GLN A 338 -17.11 12.57 0.88
C GLN A 338 -15.68 12.36 0.38
N LEU A 339 -15.31 13.06 -0.70
CA LEU A 339 -13.92 13.14 -1.18
C LEU A 339 -13.49 14.61 -1.18
N GLN A 340 -12.41 14.94 -0.47
CA GLN A 340 -11.82 16.27 -0.52
C GLN A 340 -11.09 16.47 -1.85
N ASP A 341 -11.25 17.65 -2.44
CA ASP A 341 -10.34 18.07 -3.50
C ASP A 341 -8.99 18.39 -2.85
N LYS A 342 -7.92 17.66 -3.22
CA LYS A 342 -6.57 18.02 -2.78
C LYS A 342 -6.27 19.41 -3.31
N LYS A 343 -6.20 20.40 -2.41
CA LYS A 343 -5.61 21.70 -2.72
C LYS A 343 -4.15 21.45 -3.07
N GLN A 344 -3.71 21.84 -4.26
CA GLN A 344 -2.28 22.04 -4.51
C GLN A 344 -1.85 23.07 -3.48
N ASN A 345 -1.12 22.63 -2.46
CA ASN A 345 -0.53 23.56 -1.52
C ASN A 345 0.64 24.22 -2.25
N ASP A 346 0.60 25.54 -2.38
CA ASP A 346 1.76 26.41 -2.60
C ASP A 346 2.69 26.38 -1.37
N ARG A 347 3.06 25.19 -0.86
CA ARG A 347 4.10 25.12 0.17
C ARG A 347 5.38 25.60 -0.50
N GLN A 348 5.75 26.83 -0.19
CA GLN A 348 7.05 27.39 -0.55
C GLN A 348 8.10 26.52 0.14
N PHE A 349 8.73 25.70 -0.68
CA PHE A 349 9.86 24.88 -0.31
C PHE A 349 10.88 25.70 0.47
N ASN A 350 11.28 25.22 1.66
CA ASN A 350 12.44 25.78 2.35
C ASN A 350 13.65 25.51 1.46
N LYS A 351 14.09 26.55 0.76
CA LYS A 351 15.15 26.47 -0.25
C LYS A 351 16.41 25.93 0.41
N LEU A 352 16.72 24.66 0.18
CA LEU A 352 18.01 24.09 0.53
C LEU A 352 19.08 24.80 -0.29
N ASP A 353 20.20 25.16 0.35
CA ASP A 353 21.34 25.82 -0.31
C ASP A 353 22.13 24.87 -1.24
N ILE A 354 21.62 23.67 -1.46
CA ILE A 354 22.21 22.61 -2.27
C ILE A 354 21.68 22.69 -3.71
N LYS A 355 22.59 22.60 -4.70
CA LYS A 355 22.21 22.59 -6.12
C LYS A 355 21.48 21.31 -6.51
N ASN A 356 20.58 21.39 -7.49
CA ASN A 356 19.86 20.24 -8.08
C ASN A 356 18.95 19.45 -7.10
N VAL A 357 18.43 20.12 -6.07
CA VAL A 357 17.35 19.57 -5.23
C VAL A 357 16.01 19.69 -5.96
N ILE A 358 15.25 18.61 -5.95
CA ILE A 358 13.95 18.47 -6.61
C ILE A 358 12.99 17.82 -5.61
N SER A 359 11.83 18.42 -5.40
CA SER A 359 10.73 17.74 -4.69
C SER A 359 10.14 16.66 -5.57
N CYS A 360 9.82 15.50 -4.97
CA CYS A 360 9.05 14.52 -5.70
C CYS A 360 7.64 15.07 -5.98
N GLU A 361 7.24 15.04 -7.25
CA GLU A 361 5.89 15.34 -7.72
C GLU A 361 5.12 14.01 -7.86
N LYS A 362 4.21 13.91 -8.84
CA LYS A 362 3.39 12.72 -9.16
C LYS A 362 4.19 11.41 -9.20
N VAL A 363 4.81 11.13 -10.35
CA VAL A 363 5.67 9.98 -10.56
C VAL A 363 6.92 10.52 -11.24
N THR A 364 7.95 10.72 -10.44
CA THR A 364 9.22 11.27 -10.92
C THR A 364 10.06 10.14 -11.47
N ARG A 365 10.31 10.17 -12.79
CA ARG A 365 11.16 9.21 -13.49
C ARG A 365 12.55 9.77 -13.68
N ILE A 366 13.56 9.00 -13.32
CA ILE A 366 14.97 9.26 -13.62
C ILE A 366 15.55 8.18 -14.49
N PHE A 367 16.13 8.56 -15.62
CA PHE A 367 16.79 7.63 -16.53
C PHE A 367 18.18 7.23 -16.03
N MET A 368 18.43 5.93 -16.05
CA MET A 368 19.70 5.27 -15.71
C MET A 368 20.44 4.75 -16.95
N ALA A 369 19.70 4.51 -18.03
CA ALA A 369 20.23 4.17 -19.36
C ALA A 369 19.18 4.53 -20.43
N PRO A 370 19.61 4.88 -21.66
CA PRO A 370 20.99 4.93 -22.15
C PRO A 370 21.78 6.14 -21.62
N LEU A 371 23.12 6.10 -21.74
CA LEU A 371 24.05 7.15 -21.31
C LEU A 371 23.62 8.56 -21.72
N ALA A 372 23.09 8.74 -22.93
CA ALA A 372 22.62 10.04 -23.44
C ALA A 372 21.44 10.63 -22.66
N LYS A 373 20.72 9.82 -21.87
CA LYS A 373 19.58 10.23 -21.05
C LYS A 373 19.86 10.13 -19.55
N VAL A 374 21.05 9.70 -19.12
CA VAL A 374 21.33 9.50 -17.68
C VAL A 374 21.07 10.77 -16.88
N GLY A 375 20.29 10.66 -15.81
CA GLY A 375 19.91 11.78 -14.95
C GLY A 375 18.82 12.69 -15.53
N HIS A 376 18.33 12.42 -16.75
CA HIS A 376 17.16 13.12 -17.28
C HIS A 376 15.93 12.77 -16.45
N LEU A 377 15.18 13.82 -16.10
CA LEU A 377 13.98 13.75 -15.29
C LEU A 377 12.74 13.90 -16.16
N GLU A 378 11.77 13.03 -15.97
CA GLU A 378 10.45 13.07 -16.60
C GLU A 378 9.38 12.92 -15.51
N ILE A 379 8.44 13.85 -15.41
CA ILE A 379 7.26 13.69 -14.55
C ILE A 379 6.20 12.98 -15.38
N ARG A 380 5.78 11.78 -14.96
CA ARG A 380 4.73 11.07 -15.69
C ARG A 380 3.36 11.64 -15.30
N PRO A 381 2.53 12.03 -16.28
CA PRO A 381 1.12 12.28 -16.01
C PRO A 381 0.44 10.96 -15.65
N TYR A 382 -0.62 11.03 -14.85
CA TYR A 382 -1.48 9.88 -14.64
C TYR A 382 -2.37 9.68 -15.88
N GLN A 383 -2.71 8.42 -16.18
CA GLN A 383 -3.47 8.08 -17.39
C GLN A 383 -4.84 8.79 -17.44
N THR A 384 -5.43 9.11 -16.29
CA THR A 384 -6.71 9.82 -16.18
C THR A 384 -6.63 11.32 -16.50
N ASP A 385 -5.43 11.90 -16.61
CA ASP A 385 -5.26 13.35 -16.79
C ASP A 385 -5.56 13.84 -18.22
N ILE A 386 -5.58 12.96 -19.25
CA ILE A 386 -5.43 13.40 -20.66
C ILE A 386 -6.67 13.18 -21.55
N HIS A 387 -7.61 12.27 -21.22
CA HIS A 387 -8.75 11.98 -22.12
C HIS A 387 -10.16 12.15 -21.53
N ASP A 388 -10.40 11.99 -20.22
CA ASP A 388 -11.77 11.69 -19.76
C ASP A 388 -12.57 12.87 -19.16
N ILE A 389 -11.94 13.95 -18.69
CA ILE A 389 -12.68 15.10 -18.10
C ILE A 389 -13.40 15.89 -19.19
N TRP A 390 -12.77 16.02 -20.36
CA TRP A 390 -13.38 16.60 -21.55
C TRP A 390 -14.59 15.79 -22.01
N GLU A 391 -14.52 14.46 -21.92
CA GLU A 391 -15.62 13.57 -22.21
C GLU A 391 -16.81 13.79 -21.27
N PHE A 392 -16.64 13.80 -19.93
CA PHE A 392 -17.78 13.88 -18.99
C PHE A 392 -18.69 15.11 -19.22
N HIS A 393 -18.12 16.27 -19.52
CA HIS A 393 -18.90 17.48 -19.82
C HIS A 393 -19.55 17.45 -21.22
N HIS A 394 -18.93 16.79 -22.22
CA HIS A 394 -19.54 16.56 -23.53
C HIS A 394 -20.58 15.42 -23.52
N HIS A 395 -20.49 14.49 -22.56
CA HIS A 395 -21.40 13.34 -22.39
C HIS A 395 -22.79 13.72 -21.88
N GLN A 396 -22.92 14.72 -21.00
CA GLN A 396 -24.23 15.15 -20.49
C GLN A 396 -25.20 15.63 -21.58
N ASP A 397 -24.66 16.14 -22.69
CA ASP A 397 -25.47 16.61 -23.82
C ASP A 397 -25.66 15.56 -24.93
N SER A 398 -24.89 14.48 -24.91
CA SER A 398 -24.88 13.45 -25.96
C SER A 398 -25.79 12.24 -25.66
N TYR A 399 -26.22 12.03 -24.41
CA TYR A 399 -27.02 10.87 -23.99
C TYR A 399 -28.33 11.26 -23.28
N PRO A 400 -29.47 11.25 -24.00
CA PRO A 400 -30.77 11.66 -23.44
C PRO A 400 -31.22 10.86 -22.22
N GLU A 401 -30.95 9.54 -22.18
CA GLU A 401 -31.39 8.68 -21.07
C GLU A 401 -30.64 9.01 -19.77
N PHE A 402 -29.32 9.19 -19.82
CA PHE A 402 -28.53 9.62 -18.66
C PHE A 402 -29.00 10.98 -18.14
N LYS A 403 -29.22 11.95 -19.03
CA LYS A 403 -29.70 13.28 -18.67
C LYS A 403 -31.04 13.23 -17.93
N GLN A 404 -31.96 12.37 -18.39
CA GLN A 404 -33.26 12.19 -17.75
C GLN A 404 -33.12 11.57 -16.35
N GLU A 405 -32.34 10.51 -16.18
CA GLU A 405 -32.16 9.88 -14.87
C GLU A 405 -31.38 10.80 -13.90
N ALA A 406 -30.36 11.51 -14.39
CA ALA A 406 -29.64 12.51 -13.60
C ALA A 406 -30.56 13.65 -13.12
N GLN A 407 -31.49 14.11 -13.95
CA GLN A 407 -32.50 15.11 -13.53
C GLN A 407 -33.40 14.59 -12.41
N LYS A 408 -33.84 13.32 -12.46
CA LYS A 408 -34.64 12.72 -11.38
C LYS A 408 -33.84 12.67 -10.07
N VAL A 409 -32.57 12.26 -10.14
CA VAL A 409 -31.66 12.26 -8.98
C VAL A 409 -31.53 13.66 -8.39
N GLN A 410 -31.36 14.69 -9.21
CA GLN A 410 -31.25 16.08 -8.73
C GLN A 410 -32.55 16.59 -8.10
N GLN A 411 -33.71 16.24 -8.64
CA GLN A 411 -35.00 16.56 -8.04
C GLN A 411 -35.17 15.89 -6.67
N GLU A 412 -34.78 14.63 -6.55
CA GLU A 412 -34.85 13.90 -5.28
C GLU A 412 -33.86 14.47 -4.25
N ILE A 413 -32.65 14.85 -4.67
CA ILE A 413 -31.69 15.57 -3.82
C ILE A 413 -32.32 16.85 -3.26
N GLN A 414 -32.95 17.67 -4.10
CA GLN A 414 -33.62 18.88 -3.65
C GLN A 414 -34.76 18.57 -2.66
N ARG A 415 -35.51 17.48 -2.89
CA ARG A 415 -36.58 17.04 -1.99
C ARG A 415 -36.04 16.66 -0.62
N ILE A 416 -35.03 15.78 -0.55
CA ILE A 416 -34.49 15.30 0.73
C ILE A 416 -33.73 16.39 1.47
N GLU A 417 -33.07 17.31 0.75
CA GLU A 417 -32.32 18.40 1.39
C GLU A 417 -33.25 19.47 2.00
N ASN A 418 -34.53 19.50 1.60
CA ASN A 418 -35.55 20.36 2.19
C ASN A 418 -36.31 19.73 3.38
N ILE A 419 -36.04 18.47 3.73
CA ILE A 419 -36.65 17.82 4.89
C ILE A 419 -36.24 18.56 6.18
N GLN A 420 -37.24 18.93 6.98
CA GLN A 420 -37.04 19.45 8.34
C GLN A 420 -36.70 18.28 9.29
N ASP A 421 -35.86 18.51 10.30
CA ASP A 421 -35.46 17.51 11.31
C ASP A 421 -34.80 16.24 10.73
N LYS A 422 -33.77 16.43 9.90
CA LYS A 422 -33.00 15.33 9.28
C LYS A 422 -32.34 14.43 10.35
N VAL A 423 -32.64 13.14 10.31
CA VAL A 423 -31.91 12.13 11.06
C VAL A 423 -30.54 11.91 10.43
N GLN A 424 -29.52 12.51 11.03
CA GLN A 424 -28.15 12.50 10.50
C GLN A 424 -27.35 11.24 10.87
N TYR A 425 -27.56 10.71 12.08
CA TYR A 425 -26.78 9.60 12.63
C TYR A 425 -27.66 8.36 12.87
N PRO A 426 -27.09 7.14 12.83
CA PRO A 426 -25.70 6.82 12.52
C PRO A 426 -25.38 7.04 11.03
N LYS A 427 -24.20 7.59 10.75
CA LYS A 427 -23.73 7.87 9.38
C LYS A 427 -22.62 6.90 8.99
N VAL A 428 -22.72 6.30 7.80
CA VAL A 428 -21.79 5.25 7.35
C VAL A 428 -20.90 5.78 6.23
N LEU A 429 -19.60 5.87 6.48
CA LEU A 429 -18.57 6.13 5.47
C LEU A 429 -17.93 4.81 5.05
N PHE A 430 -18.03 4.47 3.77
CA PHE A 430 -17.34 3.32 3.20
C PHE A 430 -15.91 3.71 2.83
N THR A 431 -14.94 3.31 3.65
CA THR A 431 -13.52 3.52 3.35
C THR A 431 -13.04 2.54 2.29
N GLY A 432 -13.68 1.39 2.11
CA GLY A 432 -13.49 0.54 0.95
C GLY A 432 -14.59 -0.52 0.79
N THR A 433 -14.79 -0.96 -0.45
CA THR A 433 -15.96 -1.74 -0.86
C THR A 433 -15.63 -2.98 -1.68
N GLY A 434 -14.36 -3.34 -1.82
CA GLY A 434 -13.91 -4.47 -2.63
C GLY A 434 -13.39 -5.63 -1.79
N SER A 435 -13.41 -6.82 -2.38
CA SER A 435 -12.99 -8.07 -1.75
C SER A 435 -11.57 -8.51 -2.10
N ALA A 436 -10.90 -9.15 -1.13
CA ALA A 436 -9.62 -9.87 -1.17
C ALA A 436 -8.35 -9.05 -1.47
N VAL A 437 -8.32 -8.32 -2.57
CA VAL A 437 -7.16 -7.54 -3.04
C VAL A 437 -7.68 -6.15 -3.40
N PRO A 438 -6.92 -5.05 -3.31
CA PRO A 438 -7.38 -3.76 -3.83
C PRO A 438 -7.33 -3.70 -5.37
N SER A 439 -8.35 -3.07 -5.98
CA SER A 439 -8.42 -2.83 -7.42
C SER A 439 -8.00 -1.40 -7.74
N ARG A 440 -7.99 -1.10 -9.04
CA ARG A 440 -7.81 0.26 -9.53
C ARG A 440 -8.86 1.25 -8.98
N PHE A 441 -10.09 0.80 -8.75
CA PHE A 441 -11.22 1.68 -8.40
C PHE A 441 -11.71 1.54 -6.95
N ARG A 442 -11.73 0.31 -6.43
CA ARG A 442 -12.21 -0.04 -5.07
C ARG A 442 -11.05 -0.47 -4.18
N ASN A 443 -11.02 0.07 -2.97
CA ASN A 443 -10.17 -0.40 -1.88
C ASN A 443 -10.79 -1.63 -1.20
N VAL A 444 -10.00 -2.35 -0.40
CA VAL A 444 -10.49 -3.45 0.45
C VAL A 444 -11.42 -2.95 1.56
N THR A 445 -12.23 -3.85 2.12
CA THR A 445 -13.32 -3.56 3.06
C THR A 445 -12.90 -2.64 4.22
N GLY A 446 -13.73 -1.64 4.47
CA GLY A 446 -13.67 -0.86 5.69
C GLY A 446 -14.86 0.08 5.81
N ASN A 447 -15.38 0.22 7.03
CA ASN A 447 -16.59 0.99 7.30
C ASN A 447 -16.39 1.86 8.55
N TYR A 448 -16.43 3.19 8.38
CA TYR A 448 -16.44 4.13 9.49
C TYR A 448 -17.89 4.54 9.82
N ILE A 449 -18.32 4.23 11.04
CA ILE A 449 -19.65 4.52 11.55
C ILE A 449 -19.54 5.71 12.49
N ALA A 450 -20.01 6.87 12.06
CA ALA A 450 -20.16 8.05 12.91
C ALA A 450 -21.50 7.97 13.66
N LEU A 451 -21.46 8.06 14.99
CA LEU A 451 -22.64 8.08 15.86
C LEU A 451 -22.99 9.51 16.30
N SER A 452 -22.01 10.41 16.30
CA SER A 452 -22.14 11.86 16.46
C SER A 452 -21.03 12.56 15.65
N GLU A 453 -20.87 13.88 15.84
CA GLU A 453 -19.80 14.64 15.18
C GLU A 453 -18.39 14.24 15.67
N ASP A 454 -18.30 13.74 16.91
CA ASP A 454 -17.06 13.47 17.64
C ASP A 454 -16.91 12.01 18.10
N LYS A 455 -17.89 11.15 17.85
CA LYS A 455 -17.87 9.73 18.23
C LYS A 455 -18.11 8.84 17.02
N GLY A 456 -17.25 7.84 16.86
CA GLY A 456 -17.45 6.79 15.87
C GLY A 456 -16.67 5.52 16.15
N LEU A 457 -16.91 4.52 15.32
CA LEU A 457 -16.20 3.25 15.34
C LEU A 457 -15.87 2.78 13.93
N LEU A 458 -14.92 1.85 13.82
CA LEU A 458 -14.64 1.13 12.59
C LEU A 458 -15.21 -0.28 12.67
N LEU A 459 -15.93 -0.71 11.63
CA LEU A 459 -16.35 -2.08 11.39
C LEU A 459 -15.54 -2.62 10.21
N ASP A 460 -14.56 -3.45 10.53
CA ASP A 460 -13.42 -3.79 9.68
C ASP A 460 -12.60 -2.56 9.23
N ALA A 461 -11.31 -2.78 9.06
CA ALA A 461 -10.34 -1.79 8.62
C ALA A 461 -9.24 -2.48 7.80
N GLY A 462 -9.57 -2.83 6.57
CA GLY A 462 -8.60 -3.32 5.59
C GLY A 462 -7.51 -2.31 5.25
N GLU A 463 -6.48 -2.78 4.55
CA GLU A 463 -5.34 -1.97 4.09
C GLU A 463 -5.78 -0.62 3.50
N CYS A 464 -5.05 0.46 3.78
CA CYS A 464 -5.38 1.83 3.35
C CYS A 464 -6.61 2.48 4.01
N THR A 465 -7.23 1.91 5.04
CA THR A 465 -8.37 2.56 5.76
C THR A 465 -8.03 3.97 6.24
N TYR A 466 -6.85 4.18 6.87
CA TYR A 466 -6.40 5.52 7.24
C TYR A 466 -6.32 6.47 6.04
N SER A 467 -5.75 6.01 4.92
CA SER A 467 -5.61 6.79 3.69
C SER A 467 -6.95 7.28 3.17
N GLN A 468 -7.98 6.42 3.24
CA GLN A 468 -9.33 6.72 2.81
C GLN A 468 -10.01 7.72 3.76
N LEU A 469 -9.80 7.60 5.08
CA LEU A 469 -10.23 8.61 6.06
C LEU A 469 -9.56 9.96 5.80
N TYR A 470 -8.24 9.98 5.60
CA TYR A 470 -7.47 11.20 5.30
C TYR A 470 -7.98 11.87 4.02
N ARG A 471 -8.23 11.11 2.95
CA ARG A 471 -8.79 11.63 1.69
C ARG A 471 -10.24 12.12 1.82
N SER A 472 -11.01 11.56 2.76
CA SER A 472 -12.40 11.95 3.02
C SER A 472 -12.51 13.25 3.81
N PHE A 473 -11.67 13.41 4.83
CA PHE A 473 -11.78 14.50 5.82
C PHE A 473 -10.71 15.59 5.67
N GLY A 474 -9.57 15.26 5.03
CA GLY A 474 -8.45 16.16 4.84
C GLY A 474 -7.60 16.34 6.10
N GLN A 475 -6.46 17.02 5.93
CA GLN A 475 -5.48 17.27 6.99
C GLN A 475 -6.08 18.01 8.19
N ASP A 476 -7.02 18.93 7.97
CA ASP A 476 -7.55 19.79 9.02
C ASP A 476 -8.47 19.02 10.00
N LYS A 477 -9.14 17.95 9.54
CA LYS A 477 -10.09 17.18 10.36
C LYS A 477 -9.64 15.77 10.71
N ILE A 478 -8.59 15.24 10.07
CA ILE A 478 -8.17 13.85 10.30
C ILE A 478 -7.81 13.58 11.76
N LYS A 479 -7.22 14.56 12.46
CA LYS A 479 -6.94 14.47 13.90
C LYS A 479 -8.22 14.20 14.70
N ASP A 480 -9.26 15.01 14.48
CA ASP A 480 -10.51 14.91 15.23
C ASP A 480 -11.21 13.57 14.94
N ILE A 481 -11.19 13.12 13.69
CA ILE A 481 -11.73 11.81 13.29
C ILE A 481 -10.99 10.67 13.99
N LEU A 482 -9.66 10.67 14.02
CA LEU A 482 -8.87 9.62 14.69
C LEU A 482 -9.08 9.59 16.20
N LEU A 483 -9.23 10.76 16.83
CA LEU A 483 -9.50 10.85 18.27
C LEU A 483 -10.97 10.50 18.61
N GLY A 484 -11.88 10.73 17.67
CA GLY A 484 -13.30 10.38 17.80
C GLY A 484 -13.61 8.90 17.57
N ILE A 485 -12.72 8.15 16.93
CA ILE A 485 -12.80 6.68 16.88
C ILE A 485 -12.52 6.13 18.29
N LYS A 486 -13.51 5.44 18.89
CA LYS A 486 -13.38 4.83 20.23
C LYS A 486 -13.28 3.31 20.20
N LEU A 487 -13.66 2.69 19.09
CA LEU A 487 -13.64 1.25 18.90
C LEU A 487 -13.27 0.90 17.46
N ILE A 488 -12.43 -0.11 17.29
CA ILE A 488 -12.29 -0.88 16.05
C ILE A 488 -12.82 -2.28 16.33
N TRP A 489 -13.80 -2.74 15.55
CA TRP A 489 -14.33 -4.09 15.63
C TRP A 489 -14.03 -4.83 14.34
N ILE A 490 -13.46 -6.04 14.45
CA ILE A 490 -13.06 -6.89 13.33
C ILE A 490 -13.93 -8.14 13.27
N SER A 491 -14.44 -8.45 12.07
CA SER A 491 -15.34 -9.58 11.81
C SER A 491 -14.64 -10.94 11.81
N HIS A 492 -13.46 -11.05 11.18
CA HIS A 492 -12.70 -12.28 11.04
C HIS A 492 -11.23 -12.02 10.64
N GLU A 493 -10.43 -13.08 10.50
CA GLU A 493 -8.96 -12.96 10.35
C GLU A 493 -8.44 -12.78 8.90
N HIS A 494 -9.28 -12.72 7.88
CA HIS A 494 -8.79 -12.48 6.52
C HIS A 494 -8.19 -11.08 6.36
N ALA A 495 -7.09 -11.00 5.62
CA ALA A 495 -6.20 -9.85 5.57
C ALA A 495 -6.87 -8.56 5.07
N ASP A 496 -7.82 -8.68 4.15
CA ASP A 496 -8.56 -7.57 3.55
C ASP A 496 -9.53 -6.88 4.53
N HIS A 497 -9.72 -7.40 5.74
CA HIS A 497 -10.57 -6.81 6.77
C HIS A 497 -9.82 -6.12 7.90
N HIS A 498 -8.50 -6.32 8.05
CA HIS A 498 -7.80 -5.82 9.25
C HIS A 498 -6.39 -5.25 9.05
N LEU A 499 -5.75 -5.41 7.88
CA LEU A 499 -4.38 -4.94 7.71
C LEU A 499 -4.20 -3.42 7.90
N GLY A 500 -5.26 -2.61 7.71
CA GLY A 500 -5.21 -1.16 7.92
C GLY A 500 -5.28 -0.72 9.38
N VAL A 501 -5.60 -1.62 10.32
CA VAL A 501 -5.69 -1.31 11.75
C VAL A 501 -4.37 -0.74 12.28
N ALA A 502 -3.24 -1.35 11.90
CA ALA A 502 -1.92 -0.93 12.35
C ALA A 502 -1.62 0.53 11.97
N ARG A 503 -1.91 0.96 10.74
CA ARG A 503 -1.69 2.35 10.33
C ARG A 503 -2.66 3.33 10.98
N VAL A 504 -3.92 2.94 11.22
CA VAL A 504 -4.85 3.78 12.00
C VAL A 504 -4.31 4.03 13.41
N LEU A 505 -3.84 2.99 14.09
CA LEU A 505 -3.25 3.10 15.43
C LEU A 505 -1.97 3.96 15.44
N LEU A 506 -1.07 3.73 14.47
CA LEU A 506 0.18 4.50 14.33
C LEU A 506 -0.05 5.98 14.05
N LYS A 507 -1.05 6.32 13.23
CA LYS A 507 -1.38 7.72 12.94
C LYS A 507 -2.12 8.36 14.11
N ARG A 508 -2.94 7.60 14.83
CA ARG A 508 -3.61 8.07 16.06
C ARG A 508 -2.60 8.36 17.19
N SER A 509 -1.54 7.55 17.33
CA SER A 509 -0.51 7.74 18.36
C SER A 509 0.28 9.05 18.21
N GLN A 510 0.23 9.70 17.04
CA GLN A 510 0.82 11.02 16.83
C GLN A 510 0.07 12.15 17.56
N TYR A 511 -1.17 11.89 18.00
CA TYR A 511 -2.06 12.88 18.60
C TYR A 511 -2.43 12.57 20.05
N THR A 512 -2.22 11.34 20.52
CA THR A 512 -2.56 10.90 21.88
C THR A 512 -1.78 9.64 22.29
N ASP A 513 -1.49 9.53 23.58
CA ASP A 513 -0.93 8.32 24.21
C ASP A 513 -2.02 7.40 24.78
N GLU A 514 -3.30 7.77 24.65
CA GLU A 514 -4.41 6.92 25.09
C GLU A 514 -4.56 5.71 24.14
N PRO A 515 -4.62 4.46 24.65
CA PRO A 515 -4.83 3.29 23.80
C PRO A 515 -6.23 3.30 23.19
N LEU A 516 -6.36 2.80 21.97
CA LEU A 516 -7.66 2.54 21.34
C LEU A 516 -8.11 1.10 21.62
N VAL A 517 -9.40 0.89 21.92
CA VAL A 517 -9.95 -0.45 22.07
C VAL A 517 -10.11 -1.10 20.68
N VAL A 518 -9.54 -2.29 20.53
CA VAL A 518 -9.64 -3.10 19.32
C VAL A 518 -10.26 -4.44 19.71
N ALA A 519 -11.46 -4.71 19.20
CA ALA A 519 -12.20 -5.94 19.41
C ALA A 519 -12.15 -6.83 18.16
N GLY A 520 -11.95 -8.13 18.33
CA GLY A 520 -11.97 -9.06 17.19
C GLY A 520 -11.67 -10.50 17.62
N PRO A 521 -11.52 -11.42 16.64
CA PRO A 521 -11.19 -12.82 16.91
C PRO A 521 -9.88 -12.97 17.71
N PRO A 522 -9.77 -13.97 18.61
CA PRO A 522 -8.58 -14.22 19.42
C PRO A 522 -7.27 -14.25 18.62
N ARG A 523 -7.28 -14.91 17.45
CA ARG A 523 -6.08 -15.02 16.58
C ARG A 523 -5.63 -13.67 16.04
N PHE A 524 -6.57 -12.83 15.60
CA PHE A 524 -6.29 -11.48 15.15
C PHE A 524 -5.72 -10.61 16.29
N ILE A 525 -6.32 -10.65 17.48
CA ILE A 525 -5.83 -9.90 18.65
C ILE A 525 -4.41 -10.37 19.05
N SER A 526 -4.16 -11.67 19.01
CA SER A 526 -2.82 -12.24 19.25
C SER A 526 -1.80 -11.74 18.23
N TRP A 527 -2.16 -11.73 16.94
CA TRP A 527 -1.30 -11.19 15.89
C TRP A 527 -0.99 -9.71 16.09
N LEU A 528 -2.01 -8.88 16.33
CA LEU A 528 -1.81 -7.44 16.53
C LEU A 528 -0.94 -7.15 17.76
N THR A 529 -1.06 -7.96 18.81
CA THR A 529 -0.21 -7.89 20.00
C THR A 529 1.24 -8.26 19.67
N LYS A 530 1.48 -9.30 18.86
CA LYS A 530 2.84 -9.63 18.39
C LYS A 530 3.42 -8.53 17.50
N LEU A 531 2.58 -7.89 16.69
CA LEU A 531 2.98 -6.77 15.85
C LEU A 531 3.34 -5.52 16.68
N SER A 532 2.59 -5.19 17.73
CA SER A 532 2.89 -4.03 18.58
C SER A 532 4.20 -4.18 19.35
N VAL A 533 4.59 -5.41 19.73
CA VAL A 533 5.93 -5.69 20.28
C VAL A 533 7.02 -5.37 19.26
N CYS A 534 6.77 -5.58 17.96
CA CYS A 534 7.71 -5.26 16.88
C CYS A 534 7.66 -3.78 16.46
N SER A 535 6.58 -3.07 16.80
CA SER A 535 6.31 -1.68 16.40
C SER A 535 5.59 -0.94 17.54
N PRO A 536 6.34 -0.36 18.51
CA PRO A 536 5.82 0.07 19.81
C PRO A 536 4.86 1.26 19.75
N ASN A 537 4.84 1.97 18.62
CA ASN A 537 3.89 3.07 18.38
C ASN A 537 2.46 2.57 18.10
N ILE A 538 2.24 1.26 17.97
CA ILE A 538 0.91 0.65 17.88
C ILE A 538 0.34 0.50 19.30
N ASN A 539 -0.41 1.50 19.74
CA ASN A 539 -0.96 1.59 21.10
C ASN A 539 -2.45 1.23 21.13
N PHE A 540 -2.80 0.08 21.72
CA PHE A 540 -4.17 -0.43 21.77
C PHE A 540 -4.44 -1.31 22.99
N ILE A 541 -5.72 -1.50 23.30
CA ILE A 541 -6.20 -2.54 24.22
C ILE A 541 -6.97 -3.57 23.41
N GLY A 542 -6.46 -4.80 23.36
CA GLY A 542 -7.11 -5.91 22.68
C GLY A 542 -8.26 -6.49 23.50
N ALA A 543 -9.43 -6.69 22.86
CA ALA A 543 -10.57 -7.38 23.44
C ALA A 543 -10.98 -8.54 22.53
N SER A 544 -10.96 -9.77 23.04
CA SER A 544 -11.51 -10.89 22.26
C SER A 544 -13.04 -10.80 22.24
N ILE A 545 -13.65 -10.98 21.08
CA ILE A 545 -15.12 -11.10 20.94
C ILE A 545 -15.70 -12.34 21.63
N THR A 546 -14.87 -13.31 22.00
CA THR A 546 -15.27 -14.55 22.70
C THR A 546 -15.29 -14.40 24.23
N GLU A 547 -14.79 -13.28 24.76
CA GLU A 547 -14.60 -13.07 26.19
C GLU A 547 -15.22 -11.75 26.65
N LYS A 548 -15.55 -11.66 27.94
CA LYS A 548 -16.00 -10.39 28.52
C LYS A 548 -14.80 -9.46 28.71
N SER A 549 -14.96 -8.19 28.35
CA SER A 549 -13.91 -7.18 28.49
C SER A 549 -14.50 -5.89 29.07
N GLU A 550 -14.01 -5.49 30.24
CA GLU A 550 -14.41 -4.22 30.87
C GLU A 550 -14.02 -3.00 30.02
N HIS A 551 -12.92 -3.10 29.27
CA HIS A 551 -12.49 -2.05 28.34
C HIS A 551 -13.42 -1.91 27.15
N LEU A 552 -13.95 -3.03 26.63
CA LEU A 552 -14.97 -2.99 25.59
C LEU A 552 -16.25 -2.34 26.14
N ASP A 553 -16.72 -2.75 27.32
CA ASP A 553 -17.90 -2.17 27.98
C ASP A 553 -17.75 -0.65 28.18
N GLN A 554 -16.53 -0.18 28.52
CA GLN A 554 -16.24 1.24 28.65
C GLN A 554 -16.29 1.98 27.30
N ALA A 555 -15.71 1.41 26.24
CA ALA A 555 -15.78 1.99 24.89
C ALA A 555 -17.22 2.06 24.38
N LEU A 556 -18.05 1.05 24.65
CA LEU A 556 -19.48 1.06 24.29
C LEU A 556 -20.23 2.18 25.00
N LYS A 557 -19.98 2.40 26.29
CA LYS A 557 -20.56 3.53 27.05
C LYS A 557 -20.15 4.88 26.47
N GLU A 558 -18.88 5.05 26.10
CA GLU A 558 -18.40 6.28 25.47
C GLU A 558 -19.07 6.56 24.11
N LEU A 559 -19.41 5.49 23.38
CA LEU A 559 -20.10 5.53 22.09
C LEU A 559 -21.64 5.63 22.19
N ASP A 560 -22.21 5.68 23.40
CA ASP A 560 -23.66 5.61 23.61
C ASP A 560 -24.32 4.33 23.01
N ILE A 561 -23.56 3.22 23.00
CA ILE A 561 -24.00 1.89 22.59
C ILE A 561 -24.51 1.13 23.82
N GLU A 562 -25.77 0.69 23.76
CA GLU A 562 -26.41 -0.13 24.79
C GLU A 562 -25.86 -1.56 24.77
N SER A 563 -25.75 -2.15 23.58
CA SER A 563 -25.16 -3.48 23.41
C SER A 563 -24.50 -3.67 22.04
N LEU A 564 -23.44 -4.46 22.03
CA LEU A 564 -22.76 -4.95 20.84
C LEU A 564 -22.69 -6.47 20.95
N VAL A 565 -23.36 -7.17 20.05
CA VAL A 565 -23.44 -8.64 20.06
C VAL A 565 -22.77 -9.16 18.80
N SER A 566 -21.72 -9.96 18.97
CA SER A 566 -21.08 -10.68 17.87
C SER A 566 -21.78 -12.03 17.69
N ILE A 567 -22.24 -12.30 16.47
CA ILE A 567 -23.01 -13.50 16.11
C ILE A 567 -22.15 -14.36 15.19
N PRO A 568 -21.93 -15.65 15.49
CA PRO A 568 -21.23 -16.56 14.58
C PRO A 568 -21.93 -16.60 13.21
N VAL A 569 -21.14 -16.51 12.14
CA VAL A 569 -21.62 -16.55 10.76
C VAL A 569 -20.92 -17.65 9.95
N ILE A 570 -21.38 -17.89 8.72
CA ILE A 570 -20.96 -19.04 7.92
C ILE A 570 -19.89 -18.59 6.91
N HIS A 571 -18.62 -18.62 7.32
CA HIS A 571 -17.49 -18.25 6.44
C HIS A 571 -16.19 -19.01 6.70
N CYS A 572 -15.42 -18.58 7.70
CA CYS A 572 -14.19 -19.21 8.17
C CYS A 572 -14.29 -19.47 9.68
N ASP A 573 -13.28 -20.11 10.27
CA ASP A 573 -13.25 -20.27 11.72
C ASP A 573 -13.26 -18.89 12.41
N GLU A 574 -14.00 -18.77 13.52
CA GLU A 574 -14.16 -17.54 14.30
C GLU A 574 -14.79 -16.35 13.56
N SER A 575 -15.38 -16.54 12.36
CA SER A 575 -16.07 -15.44 11.66
C SER A 575 -17.37 -15.05 12.35
N VAL A 576 -17.56 -13.74 12.53
CA VAL A 576 -18.76 -13.17 13.14
C VAL A 576 -19.33 -12.01 12.33
N GLY A 577 -20.65 -11.85 12.41
CA GLY A 577 -21.35 -10.59 12.14
C GLY A 577 -21.63 -9.86 13.45
N VAL A 578 -22.08 -8.61 13.40
CA VAL A 578 -22.38 -7.81 14.59
C VAL A 578 -23.75 -7.14 14.53
N CYS A 579 -24.45 -7.16 15.67
CA CYS A 579 -25.60 -6.32 15.93
C CYS A 579 -25.23 -5.26 16.99
N ILE A 580 -25.40 -3.99 16.65
CA ILE A 580 -25.17 -2.86 17.55
C ILE A 580 -26.51 -2.21 17.85
N GLN A 581 -26.85 -2.08 19.13
CA GLN A 581 -28.02 -1.34 19.59
C GLN A 581 -27.55 -0.08 20.33
N LEU A 582 -27.97 1.08 19.83
CA LEU A 582 -27.69 2.38 20.44
C LEU A 582 -28.67 2.64 21.60
N ASN A 583 -28.30 3.51 22.53
CA ASN A 583 -29.18 3.95 23.63
C ASN A 583 -30.49 4.62 23.15
N SER A 584 -30.53 5.06 21.89
CA SER A 584 -31.74 5.59 21.24
C SER A 584 -32.74 4.51 20.79
N GLY A 585 -32.36 3.22 20.88
CA GLY A 585 -33.11 2.09 20.33
C GLY A 585 -32.82 1.80 18.85
N VAL A 586 -31.98 2.60 18.19
CA VAL A 586 -31.56 2.36 16.80
C VAL A 586 -30.62 1.16 16.74
N ARG A 587 -30.84 0.28 15.76
CA ARG A 587 -30.03 -0.92 15.54
C ARG A 587 -29.27 -0.87 14.22
N ILE A 588 -28.00 -1.26 14.23
CA ILE A 588 -27.09 -1.35 13.08
C ILE A 588 -26.63 -2.80 12.98
N ALA A 589 -26.69 -3.38 11.78
CA ALA A 589 -26.21 -4.73 11.52
C ALA A 589 -25.08 -4.71 10.48
N TYR A 590 -24.02 -5.47 10.73
CA TYR A 590 -22.94 -5.70 9.77
C TYR A 590 -22.62 -7.19 9.69
N SER A 591 -22.64 -7.74 8.48
CA SER A 591 -22.54 -9.19 8.28
C SER A 591 -21.14 -9.76 8.49
N GLY A 592 -20.09 -8.97 8.26
CA GLY A 592 -18.79 -9.53 7.89
C GLY A 592 -18.90 -10.32 6.59
N ASP A 593 -17.99 -11.26 6.37
CA ASP A 593 -18.10 -12.24 5.28
C ASP A 593 -18.95 -13.43 5.71
N THR A 594 -19.93 -13.82 4.89
CA THR A 594 -20.82 -14.92 5.23
C THR A 594 -21.69 -15.39 4.07
N ARG A 595 -22.04 -16.68 4.09
CA ARG A 595 -23.29 -17.17 3.48
C ARG A 595 -24.52 -16.60 4.21
N PRO A 596 -25.71 -16.57 3.59
CA PRO A 596 -26.95 -16.23 4.30
C PRO A 596 -27.10 -17.06 5.59
N CYS A 597 -27.21 -16.37 6.73
CA CYS A 597 -27.17 -16.96 8.06
C CYS A 597 -28.48 -16.66 8.81
N PRO A 598 -29.33 -17.66 9.08
CA PRO A 598 -30.59 -17.48 9.81
C PRO A 598 -30.41 -16.92 11.23
N GLU A 599 -29.35 -17.33 11.94
CA GLU A 599 -29.02 -16.85 13.27
C GLU A 599 -28.72 -15.35 13.28
N PHE A 600 -27.98 -14.87 12.28
CA PHE A 600 -27.72 -13.46 12.08
C PHE A 600 -29.00 -12.67 11.74
N ILE A 601 -29.87 -13.21 10.87
CA ILE A 601 -31.17 -12.61 10.54
C ILE A 601 -32.01 -12.43 11.80
N GLU A 602 -32.14 -13.47 12.63
CA GLU A 602 -32.93 -13.43 13.85
C GLU A 602 -32.34 -12.45 14.87
N ALA A 603 -31.03 -12.51 15.09
CA ALA A 603 -30.35 -11.67 16.06
C ALA A 603 -30.43 -10.19 15.69
N CYS A 604 -30.44 -9.83 14.40
CA CYS A 604 -30.36 -8.45 13.92
C CYS A 604 -31.69 -7.86 13.43
N LYS A 605 -32.84 -8.47 13.76
CA LYS A 605 -34.17 -8.01 13.30
C LYS A 605 -34.44 -6.51 13.50
N ASP A 606 -35.19 -5.93 12.56
CA ASP A 606 -35.65 -4.54 12.59
C ASP A 606 -34.53 -3.50 12.61
N SER A 607 -33.34 -3.86 12.09
CA SER A 607 -32.22 -2.93 11.98
C SER A 607 -32.53 -1.73 11.10
N LEU A 608 -32.09 -0.53 11.51
CA LEU A 608 -32.18 0.68 10.69
C LEU A 608 -31.38 0.52 9.40
N VAL A 609 -30.21 -0.09 9.52
CA VAL A 609 -29.34 -0.34 8.37
C VAL A 609 -28.66 -1.69 8.54
N LEU A 610 -28.69 -2.46 7.45
CA LEU A 610 -27.88 -3.65 7.26
C LEU A 610 -26.75 -3.29 6.29
N ILE A 611 -25.50 -3.49 6.70
CA ILE A 611 -24.34 -3.51 5.80
C ILE A 611 -24.01 -4.98 5.54
N HIS A 612 -24.24 -5.45 4.32
CA HIS A 612 -24.08 -6.87 3.97
C HIS A 612 -23.06 -7.06 2.85
N GLU A 613 -22.23 -8.09 2.98
CA GLU A 613 -21.35 -8.54 1.91
C GLU A 613 -22.16 -9.07 0.71
N SER A 614 -21.65 -8.83 -0.49
CA SER A 614 -22.31 -9.23 -1.74
C SER A 614 -21.24 -9.52 -2.78
N SER A 615 -20.38 -10.48 -2.45
CA SER A 615 -19.14 -10.74 -3.19
C SER A 615 -19.40 -11.19 -4.63
N PHE A 616 -20.48 -11.92 -4.88
CA PHE A 616 -20.77 -12.56 -6.16
C PHE A 616 -22.04 -12.06 -6.83
N GLU A 617 -22.05 -12.09 -8.17
CA GLU A 617 -23.28 -11.95 -8.95
C GLU A 617 -24.16 -13.20 -8.80
N ASP A 618 -25.47 -13.06 -9.07
CA ASP A 618 -26.44 -14.14 -8.87
C ASP A 618 -26.21 -15.34 -9.82
N ASP A 619 -25.58 -15.14 -10.98
CA ASP A 619 -25.20 -16.21 -11.89
C ASP A 619 -23.99 -17.02 -11.42
N GLN A 620 -23.37 -16.63 -10.30
CA GLN A 620 -22.17 -17.25 -9.72
C GLN A 620 -22.44 -17.88 -8.36
N LEU A 621 -23.68 -18.30 -8.13
CA LEU A 621 -24.13 -18.89 -6.88
C LEU A 621 -23.24 -20.06 -6.40
N GLU A 622 -22.73 -20.88 -7.32
CA GLU A 622 -21.85 -22.01 -6.95
C GLU A 622 -20.46 -21.55 -6.48
N ASP A 623 -19.90 -20.48 -7.06
CA ASP A 623 -18.66 -19.86 -6.57
C ASP A 623 -18.88 -19.21 -5.19
N ALA A 624 -20.04 -18.56 -5.01
CA ALA A 624 -20.44 -17.96 -3.74
C ALA A 624 -20.54 -19.02 -2.63
N LYS A 625 -21.18 -20.16 -2.91
CA LYS A 625 -21.23 -21.31 -1.99
C LYS A 625 -19.84 -21.89 -1.72
N SER A 626 -19.03 -22.10 -2.75
CA SER A 626 -17.70 -22.72 -2.60
C SER A 626 -16.75 -21.88 -1.77
N LYS A 627 -16.90 -20.55 -1.78
CA LYS A 627 -16.04 -19.61 -1.05
C LYS A 627 -16.71 -19.04 0.20
N ASN A 628 -17.87 -19.59 0.57
CA ASN A 628 -18.67 -19.15 1.71
C ASN A 628 -18.99 -17.64 1.72
N HIS A 629 -19.42 -17.11 0.58
CA HIS A 629 -19.85 -15.73 0.41
C HIS A 629 -21.28 -15.62 -0.12
N SER A 630 -21.88 -14.44 -0.04
CA SER A 630 -23.23 -14.18 -0.54
C SER A 630 -23.26 -13.66 -1.98
N THR A 631 -24.32 -14.02 -2.70
CA THR A 631 -24.71 -13.32 -3.93
C THR A 631 -25.48 -12.05 -3.60
N ILE A 632 -25.65 -11.14 -4.57
CA ILE A 632 -26.42 -9.90 -4.42
C ILE A 632 -27.87 -10.17 -4.01
N GLY A 633 -28.54 -11.09 -4.74
CA GLY A 633 -29.93 -11.45 -4.49
C GLY A 633 -30.12 -12.07 -3.11
N GLU A 634 -29.16 -12.88 -2.66
CA GLU A 634 -29.15 -13.44 -1.31
C GLU A 634 -28.98 -12.36 -0.23
N ALA A 635 -28.03 -11.43 -0.41
CA ALA A 635 -27.82 -10.33 0.54
C ALA A 635 -29.06 -9.43 0.67
N ILE A 636 -29.75 -9.15 -0.44
CA ILE A 636 -31.02 -8.40 -0.43
C ILE A 636 -32.11 -9.20 0.29
N GLN A 637 -32.17 -10.52 0.08
CA GLN A 637 -33.15 -11.37 0.76
C GLN A 637 -32.92 -11.41 2.27
N VAL A 638 -31.66 -11.50 2.73
CA VAL A 638 -31.30 -11.38 4.15
C VAL A 638 -31.83 -10.08 4.75
N GLY A 639 -31.64 -8.95 4.06
CA GLY A 639 -32.15 -7.65 4.48
C GLY A 639 -33.69 -7.59 4.57
N ARG A 640 -34.38 -8.26 3.65
CA ARG A 640 -35.85 -8.38 3.67
C ARG A 640 -36.34 -9.21 4.84
N ASP A 641 -35.74 -10.38 5.04
CA ASP A 641 -36.11 -11.36 6.06
C ASP A 641 -35.88 -10.83 7.48
N MET A 642 -34.83 -10.04 7.69
CA MET A 642 -34.58 -9.38 8.97
C MET A 642 -35.38 -8.09 9.18
N ASN A 643 -36.23 -7.71 8.22
CA ASN A 643 -36.98 -6.46 8.24
C ASN A 643 -36.12 -5.18 8.35
N ALA A 644 -34.93 -5.17 7.72
CA ALA A 644 -34.06 -3.99 7.73
C ALA A 644 -34.73 -2.81 7.02
N LYS A 645 -34.57 -1.59 7.55
CA LYS A 645 -35.09 -0.37 6.91
C LYS A 645 -34.30 0.01 5.65
N CYS A 646 -33.02 -0.36 5.59
CA CYS A 646 -32.14 -0.13 4.45
C CYS A 646 -31.07 -1.22 4.38
N THR A 647 -30.76 -1.72 3.18
CA THR A 647 -29.67 -2.68 2.95
C THR A 647 -28.58 -2.09 2.06
N LEU A 648 -27.39 -1.93 2.61
CA LEU A 648 -26.20 -1.43 1.94
C LEU A 648 -25.32 -2.61 1.54
N LEU A 649 -25.15 -2.82 0.24
CA LEU A 649 -24.40 -3.92 -0.33
C LEU A 649 -22.94 -3.48 -0.51
N THR A 650 -21.99 -4.27 0.01
CA THR A 650 -20.55 -3.99 -0.04
C THR A 650 -19.74 -5.27 -0.32
N HIS A 651 -18.42 -5.17 -0.21
CA HIS A 651 -17.48 -6.29 -0.33
C HIS A 651 -17.55 -7.00 -1.70
N PHE A 652 -17.56 -6.23 -2.78
CA PHE A 652 -17.72 -6.76 -4.14
C PHE A 652 -16.45 -7.46 -4.65
N SER A 653 -16.60 -8.62 -5.28
CA SER A 653 -15.46 -9.28 -5.93
C SER A 653 -14.90 -8.43 -7.06
N GLN A 654 -13.59 -8.23 -7.03
CA GLN A 654 -12.90 -7.41 -8.02
C GLN A 654 -12.51 -8.16 -9.30
N ARG A 655 -12.81 -9.46 -9.37
CA ARG A 655 -12.57 -10.28 -10.58
C ARG A 655 -13.53 -9.88 -11.71
N PHE A 656 -14.68 -9.30 -11.36
CA PHE A 656 -15.65 -8.81 -12.31
C PHE A 656 -15.38 -7.33 -12.55
N CYS A 657 -14.87 -6.99 -13.73
CA CYS A 657 -14.65 -5.60 -14.16
C CYS A 657 -15.95 -4.81 -14.35
N GLN A 658 -17.11 -5.41 -14.02
CA GLN A 658 -18.38 -4.72 -14.10
C GLN A 658 -18.42 -3.65 -13.02
N VAL A 659 -18.73 -2.45 -13.45
CA VAL A 659 -18.62 -1.26 -12.60
C VAL A 659 -19.73 -1.22 -11.54
N GLN A 660 -20.79 -2.02 -11.74
CA GLN A 660 -21.78 -2.35 -10.74
C GLN A 660 -22.19 -3.82 -10.84
N PRO A 661 -22.54 -4.43 -9.70
CA PRO A 661 -23.42 -5.56 -9.67
C PRO A 661 -24.83 -5.15 -10.09
N ASN A 662 -25.42 -5.84 -11.05
CA ASN A 662 -26.80 -5.59 -11.46
C ASN A 662 -27.72 -6.45 -10.59
N PRO A 663 -28.49 -5.88 -9.64
CA PRO A 663 -29.50 -6.67 -8.95
C PRO A 663 -30.50 -7.21 -9.99
N PRO A 664 -30.95 -8.48 -9.87
CA PRO A 664 -31.86 -9.06 -10.84
C PRO A 664 -33.17 -8.27 -10.89
N GLU A 665 -33.72 -8.07 -12.10
CA GLU A 665 -34.94 -7.28 -12.33
C GLU A 665 -36.14 -7.73 -11.47
N THR A 666 -36.16 -8.99 -11.04
CA THR A 666 -37.18 -9.59 -10.16
C THR A 666 -37.17 -9.03 -8.73
N ILE A 667 -36.06 -8.42 -8.29
CA ILE A 667 -35.87 -7.89 -6.93
C ILE A 667 -36.03 -6.35 -6.88
N VAL A 668 -35.92 -5.66 -8.02
CA VAL A 668 -35.85 -4.19 -8.15
C VAL A 668 -37.17 -3.46 -7.79
N ASN A 669 -38.29 -4.17 -7.67
CA ASN A 669 -39.64 -3.56 -7.70
C ASN A 669 -40.46 -3.60 -6.39
N THR A 670 -39.85 -3.47 -5.22
CA THR A 670 -40.62 -3.24 -3.98
C THR A 670 -40.19 -1.95 -3.30
N GLU A 671 -41.00 -0.89 -3.43
CA GLU A 671 -40.80 0.43 -2.81
C GLU A 671 -40.68 0.40 -1.27
N GLU A 672 -40.99 -0.73 -0.61
CA GLU A 672 -41.11 -0.81 0.85
C GLU A 672 -39.78 -0.78 1.63
N LYS A 673 -38.65 -1.25 1.05
CA LYS A 673 -37.34 -1.32 1.72
C LYS A 673 -36.18 -1.04 0.76
N PRO A 674 -35.53 0.14 0.82
CA PRO A 674 -34.45 0.50 -0.09
C PRO A 674 -33.21 -0.39 0.10
N PHE A 675 -32.52 -0.66 -1.00
CA PHE A 675 -31.17 -1.23 -1.02
C PHE A 675 -30.31 -0.52 -2.06
N ALA A 676 -28.99 -0.53 -1.89
CA ALA A 676 -28.06 -0.07 -2.91
C ALA A 676 -26.66 -0.67 -2.78
N ALA A 677 -25.99 -0.78 -3.93
CA ALA A 677 -24.56 -0.97 -3.99
C ALA A 677 -23.83 0.29 -3.53
N VAL A 678 -22.87 0.12 -2.62
CA VAL A 678 -22.07 1.24 -2.10
C VAL A 678 -20.73 1.35 -2.81
N PHE A 679 -20.11 2.52 -2.63
CA PHE A 679 -18.84 2.86 -3.26
C PHE A 679 -17.90 3.45 -2.23
N ASP A 680 -16.60 3.31 -2.45
CA ASP A 680 -15.59 4.03 -1.70
C ASP A 680 -15.97 5.53 -1.63
N PHE A 681 -15.79 6.13 -0.45
CA PHE A 681 -16.14 7.53 -0.14
C PHE A 681 -17.64 7.85 -0.09
N MET A 682 -18.53 6.87 -0.26
CA MET A 682 -19.94 7.09 0.04
C MET A 682 -20.10 7.30 1.55
N TYR A 683 -20.66 8.44 1.97
CA TYR A 683 -20.90 8.82 3.36
C TYR A 683 -22.38 9.14 3.58
N ILE A 684 -23.14 8.13 3.99
CA ILE A 684 -24.60 8.15 3.92
C ILE A 684 -25.25 8.24 5.30
N SER A 685 -26.20 9.17 5.44
CA SER A 685 -27.06 9.35 6.62
C SER A 685 -28.43 8.69 6.43
N PRO A 686 -29.17 8.36 7.51
CA PRO A 686 -30.48 7.73 7.41
C PRO A 686 -31.51 8.52 6.60
N TYR A 687 -31.51 9.86 6.71
CA TYR A 687 -32.41 10.72 5.92
C TYR A 687 -32.17 10.64 4.40
N GLN A 688 -31.03 10.10 3.97
CA GLN A 688 -30.65 9.97 2.56
C GLN A 688 -30.98 8.59 1.97
N TYR A 689 -31.47 7.63 2.76
CA TYR A 689 -31.75 6.27 2.25
C TYR A 689 -32.81 6.25 1.14
N SER A 690 -33.73 7.21 1.12
CA SER A 690 -34.71 7.31 0.03
C SER A 690 -34.08 7.66 -1.32
N LEU A 691 -32.86 8.20 -1.35
CA LEU A 691 -32.14 8.53 -2.59
C LEU A 691 -31.58 7.28 -3.28
N LEU A 692 -31.31 6.22 -2.52
CA LEU A 692 -30.62 5.02 -2.97
C LEU A 692 -31.29 4.32 -4.18
N PRO A 693 -32.62 4.10 -4.20
CA PRO A 693 -33.27 3.49 -5.36
C PRO A 693 -33.16 4.34 -6.65
N HIS A 694 -33.05 5.67 -6.51
CA HIS A 694 -33.03 6.58 -7.65
C HIS A 694 -31.65 6.70 -8.30
N ILE A 695 -30.57 6.43 -7.56
CA ILE A 695 -29.20 6.58 -8.08
C ILE A 695 -28.71 5.34 -8.82
N THR A 696 -29.22 4.14 -8.50
CA THR A 696 -28.73 2.88 -9.09
C THR A 696 -28.78 2.92 -10.62
N LYS A 697 -29.91 3.31 -11.21
CA LYS A 697 -30.07 3.39 -12.67
C LYS A 697 -29.14 4.44 -13.30
N ALA A 698 -29.07 5.63 -12.70
CA ALA A 698 -28.24 6.72 -13.21
C ALA A 698 -26.75 6.37 -13.18
N ILE A 699 -26.28 5.72 -12.10
CA ILE A 699 -24.90 5.26 -11.99
C ILE A 699 -24.63 4.11 -12.97
N ASN A 700 -25.56 3.16 -13.15
CA ASN A 700 -25.39 2.08 -14.13
C ASN A 700 -25.18 2.62 -15.55
N ILE A 701 -25.99 3.61 -15.97
CA ILE A 701 -25.80 4.25 -17.28
C ILE A 701 -24.43 4.94 -17.33
N LEU A 702 -24.10 5.75 -16.32
CA LEU A 702 -22.82 6.48 -16.23
C LEU A 702 -21.59 5.57 -16.37
N LEU A 703 -21.69 4.33 -15.89
CA LEU A 703 -20.57 3.42 -15.80
C LEU A 703 -20.56 2.31 -16.88
N SER A 704 -21.69 2.06 -17.54
CA SER A 704 -21.83 1.05 -18.60
C SER A 704 -21.07 1.37 -19.89
N GLU A 705 -20.63 2.61 -20.10
CA GLU A 705 -19.98 3.07 -21.34
C GLU A 705 -18.49 2.66 -21.48
N LYS A 706 -17.97 1.78 -20.61
CA LYS A 706 -16.61 1.20 -20.72
C LYS A 706 -16.55 -0.19 -21.37
N LYS A 707 -17.55 -0.58 -22.16
CA LYS A 707 -17.47 -1.80 -22.99
C LYS A 707 -16.87 -1.53 -24.36
#